data_AF-M1YYC0-F1
#
_entry.id   AF-M1YYC0-F1
#
_cell.length_a   1.000
_cell.length_b   1.000
_cell.length_c   1.000
_cell.angle_alpha   90.00
_cell.angle_beta   90.00
_cell.angle_gamma   90.00
#
_symmetry.space_group_name_H-M   'P 1'
#
loop_
_entity.id
_entity.type
_entity.pdbx_description
1 polymer ?
#
loop_
_entity_poly.entity_id
_entity_poly.type
_entity_poly.pdbx_seq_one_letter_code
_entity_poly.pdbx_strand_id
1 'polypeptide(L)'
;MDSDQLVNKPLVRSWGWWGLIWLTIFPFIGVFVSIKFHNPEFLGETAWFTFGRMRPVHVNGVIFGAFSTLFIALMYYAVPRLCGRRIYREEWGHWLLWLWNAFLILGTGSFLLGHNMGFEAGEFTWPFNLLRFFVLGMVTVQVLGTVFQRREPRFYVSLWYITAAFVWTVFNLVLGNVVLPYGPFTGVDSAAMHGLYIHYIVGLWLTPAGLAIIYYFLPLAAKQSLFSHKLSLLGFWSLALFYPFVGTHHYLFSPIPYWTQTISIVTSMLLIIPVWTVIVNFFGTVRGRWGQVLGGTDADAYAGKFLILGAVYYLFGCFQGSVEALRRMQELTHFNDFVIAHSHLTVFGSMVVWVVGGMYYVWPRLTGKQLWSAKLASWHLWLTIGGFSVMAVGLTAQGFVQGSMLEHGANFVDTVNEMKPWWVARTLGGLAMDIAILFMLINFYKSAQTGVAVESMAAIEQTGEKVPMAPLQKGGNWLETPSGVVVGAGIFLFGLAVGTQGIAPYVTSKQQRAQVTDVVADTKINVPSYTPLEERGREVYIREGCWYCHSQYVRPVTGENFRWGPVSQNGEYVHDLPHLFSTRRIGPDLARVGRRYSDGWHAAHHWDPQAVKKDSIMPRFPWLFEKAEDEGEAPKLNEDGKALVAYIQRLGTAIGDWRENFVSTNLSVGASVNPGSHIQKDLLPLGKKIYDHRCSGCHGDEGDGNGPSAKFLDPKPRDFTQGIFKFHSTPGQDALPTDGDLFKTITHGLWGTSMPPWHNLTQNERLAVIQYIKTFSDRWEKEEVKDPIAVPRETPVTLASIDNGGQLYVKNCQSCHGAEGLGNGPLAGVLNDAWGFPIQPANFTLPAGEEGGVKLGHDSRHLFRTIMNGVGGDPMPAFQGALNAKQVWDIVHFVQSLRVQSYEDRLLAVGVDPEALEDARRNIWAMLSNAANQGRLQEKVVELTDTNDTKLGG
;
A
#
# COMPACT_ATOMS: atom_id res chain seq x y z
N MET A 1 20.16 26.51 44.42
CA MET A 1 18.98 27.04 43.73
C MET A 1 17.88 26.01 43.88
N ASP A 2 16.68 26.45 44.23
CA ASP A 2 15.49 25.61 44.14
C ASP A 2 15.34 25.14 42.69
N SER A 3 15.08 23.83 42.51
CA SER A 3 14.90 23.20 41.20
C SER A 3 13.78 23.85 40.38
N ASP A 4 12.80 24.47 41.02
CA ASP A 4 11.66 25.13 40.38
C ASP A 4 12.04 26.47 39.73
N GLN A 5 13.10 27.13 40.22
CA GLN A 5 13.63 28.38 39.64
C GLN A 5 14.46 28.16 38.36
N LEU A 6 14.79 26.90 38.06
CA LEU A 6 15.54 26.52 36.86
C LEU A 6 14.65 26.39 35.62
N VAL A 7 13.33 26.45 35.79
CA VAL A 7 12.37 26.13 34.71
C VAL A 7 11.64 27.38 34.27
N ASN A 8 11.74 27.68 32.98
CA ASN A 8 10.97 28.75 32.35
C ASN A 8 9.50 28.30 32.17
N LYS A 9 8.69 28.47 33.23
CA LYS A 9 7.28 28.08 33.24
C LYS A 9 6.46 28.71 32.11
N PRO A 10 6.62 30.00 31.75
CA PRO A 10 5.94 30.58 30.59
C PRO A 10 6.22 29.84 29.28
N LEU A 11 7.50 29.53 29.00
CA LEU A 11 7.89 28.79 27.79
C LEU A 11 7.25 27.40 27.74
N VAL A 12 7.36 26.64 28.83
CA VAL A 12 6.75 25.29 28.93
C VAL A 12 5.23 25.37 28.73
N ARG A 13 4.57 26.37 29.31
CA ARG A 13 3.13 26.58 29.18
C ARG A 13 2.74 26.91 27.72
N SER A 14 3.50 27.73 27.00
CA SER A 14 3.23 28.04 25.60
C SER A 14 3.34 26.82 24.69
N TRP A 15 4.42 26.04 24.82
CA TRP A 15 4.57 24.77 24.10
C TRP A 15 3.49 23.76 24.49
N GLY A 16 3.17 23.66 25.78
CA GLY A 16 2.12 22.78 26.30
C GLY A 16 0.75 23.10 25.71
N TRP A 17 0.35 24.38 25.66
CA TRP A 17 -0.94 24.78 25.06
C TRP A 17 -1.04 24.41 23.58
N TRP A 18 -0.02 24.73 22.79
CA TRP A 18 0.00 24.36 21.37
C TRP A 18 -0.01 22.84 21.18
N GLY A 19 0.75 22.10 21.99
CA GLY A 19 0.73 20.64 21.97
C GLY A 19 -0.65 20.06 22.29
N LEU A 20 -1.40 20.65 23.22
CA LEU A 20 -2.78 20.24 23.52
C LEU A 20 -3.75 20.53 22.37
N ILE A 21 -3.58 21.65 21.66
CA ILE A 21 -4.34 21.98 20.45
C ILE A 21 -4.08 20.91 19.38
N TRP A 22 -2.82 20.58 19.11
CA TRP A 22 -2.46 19.55 18.12
C TRP A 22 -2.89 18.14 18.53
N LEU A 23 -2.84 17.83 19.82
CA LEU A 23 -3.38 16.59 20.39
C LEU A 23 -4.90 16.47 20.21
N THR A 24 -5.61 17.57 19.97
CA THR A 24 -7.05 17.55 19.68
C THR A 24 -7.31 17.46 18.17
N ILE A 25 -6.61 18.26 17.36
CA ILE A 25 -6.90 18.39 15.92
C ILE A 25 -6.52 17.13 15.13
N PHE A 26 -5.30 16.61 15.30
CA PHE A 26 -4.80 15.56 14.41
C PHE A 26 -5.40 14.17 14.65
N PRO A 27 -5.67 13.74 15.91
CA PRO A 27 -6.48 12.55 16.16
C PRO A 27 -7.90 12.65 15.59
N PHE A 28 -8.52 13.83 15.70
CA PHE A 28 -9.86 14.08 15.13
C PHE A 28 -9.90 13.97 13.60
N ILE A 29 -8.85 14.41 12.90
CA ILE A 29 -8.70 14.16 11.45
C ILE A 29 -8.63 12.64 11.17
N GLY A 30 -8.07 11.84 12.09
CA GLY A 30 -8.08 10.39 12.01
C GLY A 30 -9.48 9.77 11.98
N VAL A 31 -10.44 10.36 12.70
CA VAL A 31 -11.86 9.95 12.63
C VAL A 31 -12.44 10.22 11.25
N PHE A 32 -12.14 11.36 10.64
CA PHE A 32 -12.61 11.70 9.27
C PHE A 32 -12.04 10.71 8.25
N VAL A 33 -10.74 10.43 8.35
CA VAL A 33 -10.07 9.41 7.54
C VAL A 33 -10.70 8.02 7.76
N SER A 34 -11.17 7.72 8.98
CA SER A 34 -11.84 6.46 9.29
C SER A 34 -13.23 6.32 8.70
N ILE A 35 -14.00 7.41 8.64
CA ILE A 35 -15.34 7.42 8.03
C ILE A 35 -15.27 7.01 6.56
N LYS A 36 -14.21 7.42 5.85
CA LYS A 36 -13.98 7.10 4.42
C LYS A 36 -14.02 5.60 4.10
N PHE A 37 -13.76 4.72 5.05
CA PHE A 37 -13.72 3.27 4.80
C PHE A 37 -15.10 2.60 4.77
N HIS A 38 -16.10 3.18 5.44
CA HIS A 38 -17.48 2.70 5.39
C HIS A 38 -18.42 3.68 4.66
N ASN A 39 -17.96 4.90 4.41
CA ASN A 39 -18.63 5.91 3.60
C ASN A 39 -17.59 6.67 2.72
N PRO A 40 -17.19 6.13 1.55
CA PRO A 40 -16.13 6.70 0.72
C PRO A 40 -16.47 8.07 0.12
N GLU A 41 -17.76 8.37 -0.07
CA GLU A 41 -18.25 9.65 -0.61
C GLU A 41 -18.28 10.78 0.42
N PHE A 42 -18.14 10.50 1.72
CA PHE A 42 -18.13 11.50 2.78
C PHE A 42 -17.09 12.59 2.50
N LEU A 43 -17.48 13.80 2.07
CA LEU A 43 -16.57 14.86 1.59
C LEU A 43 -15.72 14.44 0.37
N GLY A 44 -16.25 13.62 -0.54
CA GLY A 44 -15.55 13.06 -1.70
C GLY A 44 -15.50 13.95 -2.95
N GLU A 45 -16.34 14.98 -3.04
CA GLU A 45 -16.45 15.86 -4.22
C GLU A 45 -15.25 16.81 -4.43
N THR A 46 -14.36 16.91 -3.44
CA THR A 46 -13.20 17.80 -3.49
C THR A 46 -11.91 17.03 -3.23
N ALA A 47 -10.85 17.37 -3.98
CA ALA A 47 -9.57 16.67 -3.89
C ALA A 47 -8.96 16.70 -2.49
N TRP A 48 -9.11 17.81 -1.77
CA TRP A 48 -8.46 18.07 -0.48
C TRP A 48 -8.88 17.09 0.60
N PHE A 49 -10.16 16.70 0.60
CA PHE A 49 -10.71 15.82 1.63
C PHE A 49 -10.70 14.35 1.23
N THR A 50 -10.00 13.97 0.16
CA THR A 50 -9.83 12.54 -0.18
C THR A 50 -9.01 11.81 0.89
N PHE A 51 -9.22 10.49 0.99
CA PHE A 51 -8.46 9.64 1.91
C PHE A 51 -6.95 9.80 1.69
N GLY A 52 -6.50 9.76 0.44
CA GLY A 52 -5.08 9.81 0.09
C GLY A 52 -4.38 11.10 0.51
N ARG A 53 -5.09 12.24 0.50
CA ARG A 53 -4.53 13.54 0.95
C ARG A 53 -4.69 13.78 2.44
N MET A 54 -5.75 13.27 3.07
CA MET A 54 -5.98 13.44 4.51
C MET A 54 -5.15 12.47 5.39
N ARG A 55 -4.85 11.26 4.91
CA ARG A 55 -4.05 10.29 5.66
C ARG A 55 -2.69 10.86 6.13
N PRO A 56 -1.85 11.46 5.28
CA PRO A 56 -0.57 12.02 5.73
C PRO A 56 -0.73 13.18 6.71
N VAL A 57 -1.84 13.93 6.66
CA VAL A 57 -2.17 14.97 7.66
C VAL A 57 -2.37 14.33 9.03
N HIS A 58 -3.15 13.25 9.11
CA HIS A 58 -3.34 12.52 10.37
C HIS A 58 -2.02 11.93 10.88
N VAL A 59 -1.30 11.17 10.04
CA VAL A 59 -0.08 10.45 10.45
C VAL A 59 1.01 11.42 10.91
N ASN A 60 1.40 12.39 10.08
CA ASN A 60 2.44 13.36 10.44
C ASN A 60 1.98 14.30 11.55
N GLY A 61 0.71 14.67 11.55
CA GLY A 61 0.12 15.50 12.59
C GLY A 61 0.15 14.85 13.96
N VAL A 62 -0.11 13.55 14.07
CA VAL A 62 0.00 12.82 15.35
C VAL A 62 1.47 12.71 15.78
N ILE A 63 2.39 12.36 14.87
CA ILE A 63 3.82 12.20 15.18
C ILE A 63 4.45 13.52 15.61
N PHE A 64 4.37 14.56 14.78
CA PHE A 64 5.05 15.83 15.01
C PHE A 64 4.19 16.84 15.78
N GLY A 65 2.89 16.91 15.50
CA GLY A 65 1.98 17.81 16.19
C GLY A 65 1.64 17.32 17.60
N ALA A 66 0.88 16.23 17.71
CA ALA A 66 0.32 15.78 18.99
C ALA A 66 1.41 15.30 19.97
N PHE A 67 2.28 14.37 19.53
CA PHE A 67 3.31 13.82 20.40
C PHE A 67 4.50 14.76 20.56
N SER A 68 5.18 15.11 19.45
CA SER A 68 6.49 15.78 19.52
C SER A 68 6.43 17.17 20.15
N THR A 69 5.37 17.95 19.90
CA THR A 69 5.18 19.26 20.53
C THR A 69 5.07 19.15 22.06
N LEU A 70 4.28 18.19 22.56
CA LEU A 70 4.14 17.93 23.99
C LEU A 70 5.41 17.34 24.59
N PHE A 71 6.10 16.45 23.88
CA PHE A 71 7.41 15.95 24.29
C PHE A 71 8.40 17.10 24.48
N ILE A 72 8.55 18.01 23.52
CA ILE A 72 9.44 19.18 23.63
C ILE A 72 9.04 20.06 24.83
N ALA A 73 7.74 20.28 25.05
CA ALA A 73 7.25 20.98 26.24
C ALA A 73 7.72 20.31 27.54
N LEU A 74 7.55 18.99 27.65
CA LEU A 74 7.99 18.20 28.80
C LEU A 74 9.52 18.21 28.94
N MET A 75 10.28 18.29 27.85
CA MET A 75 11.74 18.39 27.90
C MET A 75 12.21 19.74 28.43
N TYR A 76 11.55 20.85 28.05
CA TYR A 76 11.80 22.16 28.67
C TYR A 76 11.50 22.19 30.18
N TYR A 77 10.67 21.25 30.67
CA TYR A 77 10.42 21.06 32.10
C TYR A 77 11.44 20.12 32.77
N ALA A 78 11.75 18.98 32.16
CA ALA A 78 12.55 17.91 32.78
C ALA A 78 14.06 18.16 32.69
N VAL A 79 14.57 18.57 31.52
CA VAL A 79 16.01 18.73 31.26
C VAL A 79 16.68 19.70 32.24
N PRO A 80 16.09 20.86 32.59
CA PRO A 80 16.73 21.78 33.54
C PRO A 80 16.93 21.20 34.94
N ARG A 81 15.94 20.42 35.39
CA ARG A 81 15.96 19.75 36.68
C ARG A 81 16.98 18.62 36.68
N LEU A 82 17.04 17.85 35.60
CA LEU A 82 18.01 16.76 35.45
C LEU A 82 19.45 17.24 35.31
N CYS A 83 19.68 18.43 34.75
CA CYS A 83 21.02 18.98 34.55
C CYS A 83 21.44 19.95 35.67
N GLY A 84 20.54 20.34 36.57
CA GLY A 84 20.79 21.32 37.63
C GLY A 84 21.07 22.73 37.10
N ARG A 85 20.55 23.09 35.91
CA ARG A 85 20.75 24.40 35.27
C ARG A 85 19.63 24.72 34.28
N ARG A 86 19.46 26.00 33.95
CA ARG A 86 18.54 26.42 32.88
C ARG A 86 18.96 25.89 31.51
N ILE A 87 17.98 25.78 30.60
CA ILE A 87 18.21 25.41 29.20
C ILE A 87 19.20 26.38 28.56
N TYR A 88 20.13 25.83 27.79
CA TYR A 88 21.04 26.60 26.96
C TYR A 88 20.25 27.44 25.95
N ARG A 89 20.44 28.77 25.99
CA ARG A 89 19.76 29.73 25.11
C ARG A 89 18.23 29.55 25.11
N GLU A 90 17.64 29.50 26.31
CA GLU A 90 16.21 29.26 26.51
C GLU A 90 15.30 30.24 25.74
N GLU A 91 15.79 31.45 25.46
CA GLU A 91 15.12 32.47 24.66
C GLU A 91 14.73 31.98 23.26
N TRP A 92 15.50 31.06 22.66
CA TRP A 92 15.18 30.55 21.32
C TRP A 92 13.89 29.75 21.30
N GLY A 93 13.51 29.14 22.43
CA GLY A 93 12.32 28.31 22.53
C GLY A 93 11.02 29.05 22.16
N HIS A 94 10.97 30.37 22.31
CA HIS A 94 9.78 31.17 22.00
C HIS A 94 9.58 31.35 20.48
N TRP A 95 10.62 31.69 19.73
CA TRP A 95 10.50 31.83 18.28
C TRP A 95 10.54 30.47 17.56
N LEU A 96 11.23 29.47 18.14
CA LEU A 96 11.19 28.09 17.65
C LEU A 96 9.77 27.52 17.68
N LEU A 97 8.96 27.87 18.68
CA LEU A 97 7.55 27.48 18.76
C LEU A 97 6.73 28.03 17.58
N TRP A 98 6.93 29.30 17.23
CA TRP A 98 6.24 29.91 16.08
C TRP A 98 6.62 29.23 14.76
N LEU A 99 7.91 28.98 14.56
CA LEU A 99 8.39 28.23 13.38
C LEU A 99 7.88 26.79 13.36
N TRP A 100 7.78 26.13 14.51
CA TRP A 100 7.23 24.78 14.64
C TRP A 100 5.76 24.74 14.23
N ASN A 101 4.96 25.68 14.72
CA ASN A 101 3.54 25.78 14.35
C ASN A 101 3.36 26.17 12.87
N ALA A 102 4.22 27.05 12.34
CA ALA A 102 4.22 27.36 10.91
C ALA A 102 4.54 26.11 10.07
N PHE A 103 5.51 25.30 10.47
CA PHE A 103 5.80 24.00 9.87
C PHE A 103 4.57 23.08 9.89
N LEU A 104 3.94 22.90 11.04
CA LEU A 104 2.78 22.01 11.16
C LEU A 104 1.61 22.48 10.30
N ILE A 105 1.29 23.78 10.31
CA ILE A 105 0.17 24.34 9.54
C ILE A 105 0.46 24.28 8.04
N LEU A 106 1.59 24.83 7.60
CA LEU A 106 1.91 24.93 6.18
C LEU A 106 2.23 23.56 5.58
N GLY A 107 2.96 22.71 6.31
CA GLY A 107 3.30 21.37 5.86
C GLY A 107 2.07 20.46 5.78
N THR A 108 1.18 20.48 6.78
CA THR A 108 -0.03 19.64 6.69
C THR A 108 -1.02 20.20 5.66
N GLY A 109 -1.09 21.53 5.51
CA GLY A 109 -1.81 22.17 4.41
C GLY A 109 -1.30 21.76 3.03
N SER A 110 0.00 21.53 2.87
CA SER A 110 0.57 21.11 1.58
C SER A 110 0.07 19.73 1.14
N PHE A 111 -0.18 18.82 2.08
CA PHE A 111 -0.74 17.50 1.75
C PHE A 111 -2.15 17.59 1.16
N LEU A 112 -2.99 18.49 1.68
CA LEU A 112 -4.34 18.73 1.15
C LEU A 112 -4.29 19.26 -0.30
N LEU A 113 -3.27 20.05 -0.61
CA LEU A 113 -2.99 20.54 -1.96
C LEU A 113 -2.36 19.46 -2.88
N GLY A 114 -1.98 18.30 -2.34
CA GLY A 114 -1.40 17.19 -3.09
C GLY A 114 0.13 17.18 -3.12
N HIS A 115 0.80 18.08 -2.39
CA HIS A 115 2.26 18.08 -2.31
C HIS A 115 2.75 17.03 -1.31
N ASN A 116 3.18 15.88 -1.82
CA ASN A 116 3.71 14.76 -1.05
C ASN A 116 4.89 14.11 -1.81
N MET A 117 5.96 13.75 -1.10
CA MET A 117 7.11 13.03 -1.66
C MET A 117 6.86 11.53 -1.92
N GLY A 118 5.78 10.95 -1.38
CA GLY A 118 5.41 9.55 -1.59
C GLY A 118 6.16 8.52 -0.72
N PHE A 119 6.95 8.97 0.25
CA PHE A 119 7.52 8.12 1.31
C PHE A 119 6.64 8.15 2.56
N GLU A 120 6.26 6.98 3.06
CA GLU A 120 5.43 6.89 4.27
C GLU A 120 6.15 7.47 5.50
N ALA A 121 5.44 8.32 6.25
CA ALA A 121 5.96 9.12 7.37
C ALA A 121 7.09 10.12 6.99
N GLY A 122 7.43 10.20 5.71
CA GLY A 122 8.41 11.10 5.10
C GLY A 122 7.80 11.98 4.02
N GLU A 123 6.52 12.33 4.14
CA GLU A 123 5.76 12.94 3.05
C GLU A 123 6.09 14.41 2.75
N PHE A 124 6.56 15.16 3.75
CA PHE A 124 6.78 16.60 3.61
C PHE A 124 7.80 16.92 2.51
N THR A 125 7.50 17.87 1.63
CA THR A 125 8.46 18.36 0.63
C THR A 125 9.50 19.31 1.26
N TRP A 126 10.56 19.64 0.51
CA TRP A 126 11.69 20.43 1.00
C TRP A 126 11.36 21.72 1.76
N PRO A 127 10.49 22.62 1.27
CA PRO A 127 10.24 23.89 1.96
C PRO A 127 9.80 23.69 3.41
N PHE A 128 8.95 22.68 3.65
CA PHE A 128 8.44 22.36 4.98
C PHE A 128 9.43 21.52 5.78
N ASN A 129 10.18 20.64 5.12
CA ASN A 129 11.27 19.91 5.74
C ASN A 129 12.34 20.85 6.29
N LEU A 130 12.74 21.89 5.57
CA LEU A 130 13.74 22.85 6.05
C LEU A 130 13.34 23.47 7.39
N LEU A 131 12.05 23.80 7.57
CA LEU A 131 11.54 24.28 8.86
C LEU A 131 11.63 23.19 9.94
N ARG A 132 11.20 21.96 9.64
CA ARG A 132 11.29 20.81 10.56
C ARG A 132 12.73 20.56 11.01
N PHE A 133 13.66 20.50 10.06
CA PHE A 133 15.08 20.31 10.30
C PHE A 133 15.67 21.42 11.15
N PHE A 134 15.38 22.67 10.78
CA PHE A 134 15.90 23.82 11.50
C PHE A 134 15.41 23.85 12.95
N VAL A 135 14.10 23.67 13.18
CA VAL A 135 13.55 23.69 14.54
C VAL A 135 14.09 22.52 15.38
N LEU A 136 14.00 21.28 14.88
CA LEU A 136 14.48 20.12 15.64
C LEU A 136 15.99 20.15 15.84
N GLY A 137 16.76 20.64 14.86
CA GLY A 137 18.20 20.84 14.99
C GLY A 137 18.54 21.87 16.07
N MET A 138 17.85 23.01 16.10
CA MET A 138 18.08 24.05 17.12
C MET A 138 17.64 23.61 18.52
N VAL A 139 16.51 22.91 18.65
CA VAL A 139 16.10 22.30 19.93
C VAL A 139 17.12 21.26 20.38
N THR A 140 17.65 20.44 19.45
CA THR A 140 18.73 19.49 19.74
C THR A 140 19.97 20.20 20.28
N VAL A 141 20.38 21.32 19.66
CA VAL A 141 21.50 22.14 20.16
C VAL A 141 21.21 22.69 21.57
N GLN A 142 19.99 23.15 21.86
CA GLN A 142 19.62 23.59 23.21
C GLN A 142 19.72 22.47 24.24
N VAL A 143 19.16 21.30 23.94
CA VAL A 143 19.15 20.16 24.86
C VAL A 143 20.56 19.64 25.09
N LEU A 144 21.33 19.38 24.02
CA LEU A 144 22.70 18.88 24.13
C LEU A 144 23.64 19.90 24.78
N GLY A 145 23.51 21.19 24.43
CA GLY A 145 24.26 22.26 25.09
C GLY A 145 23.99 22.34 26.59
N THR A 146 22.75 22.04 27.02
CA THR A 146 22.38 21.95 28.44
C THR A 146 23.01 20.72 29.11
N VAL A 147 22.95 19.56 28.44
CA VAL A 147 23.48 18.28 28.94
C VAL A 147 24.99 18.30 29.09
N PHE A 148 25.72 18.83 28.10
CA PHE A 148 27.19 18.91 28.14
C PHE A 148 27.70 19.91 29.18
N GLN A 149 26.90 20.91 29.52
CA GLN A 149 27.26 21.90 30.54
C GLN A 149 26.53 21.67 31.88
N ARG A 150 26.01 20.47 32.12
CA ARG A 150 25.27 20.13 33.35
C ARG A 150 26.12 20.37 34.61
N ARG A 151 25.44 20.62 35.73
CA ARG A 151 26.06 20.72 37.07
C ARG A 151 25.88 19.44 37.87
N GLU A 152 24.86 18.65 37.55
CA GLU A 152 24.62 17.35 38.19
C GLU A 152 25.65 16.31 37.68
N PRO A 153 26.49 15.73 38.55
CA PRO A 153 27.51 14.77 38.13
C PRO A 153 26.88 13.46 37.63
N ARG A 154 25.74 13.04 38.22
CA ARG A 154 25.06 11.79 37.86
C ARG A 154 24.28 11.94 36.56
N PHE A 155 24.53 11.03 35.62
CA PHE A 155 23.84 11.02 34.33
C PHE A 155 22.59 10.13 34.43
N TYR A 156 21.46 10.73 34.80
CA TYR A 156 20.19 10.01 35.02
C TYR A 156 19.69 9.31 33.74
N VAL A 157 18.99 8.18 33.89
CA VAL A 157 18.55 7.31 32.79
C VAL A 157 17.74 8.08 31.73
N SER A 158 16.82 8.96 32.14
CA SER A 158 16.06 9.78 31.19
C SER A 158 16.96 10.62 30.30
N LEU A 159 18.09 11.15 30.80
CA LEU A 159 19.02 11.93 29.95
C LEU A 159 19.65 11.08 28.84
N TRP A 160 19.82 9.77 29.03
CA TRP A 160 20.35 8.87 28.00
C TRP A 160 19.38 8.80 26.83
N TYR A 161 18.11 8.52 27.13
CA TYR A 161 17.03 8.46 26.14
C TYR A 161 16.74 9.82 25.50
N ILE A 162 16.80 10.93 26.24
CA ILE A 162 16.65 12.29 25.70
C ILE A 162 17.76 12.58 24.69
N THR A 163 19.01 12.31 25.06
CA THR A 163 20.17 12.53 24.19
C THR A 163 20.03 11.69 22.92
N ALA A 164 19.69 10.42 23.08
CA ALA A 164 19.48 9.49 21.96
C ALA A 164 18.36 9.94 21.02
N ALA A 165 17.19 10.32 21.56
CA ALA A 165 16.04 10.77 20.78
C ALA A 165 16.40 11.94 19.86
N PHE A 166 16.98 13.01 20.41
CA PHE A 166 17.31 14.20 19.64
C PHE A 166 18.45 13.97 18.63
N VAL A 167 19.49 13.21 19.00
CA VAL A 167 20.62 12.93 18.10
C VAL A 167 20.19 12.03 16.93
N TRP A 168 19.56 10.89 17.22
CA TRP A 168 19.19 9.95 16.17
C TRP A 168 18.10 10.48 15.26
N THR A 169 17.19 11.33 15.75
CA THR A 169 16.18 11.96 14.92
C THR A 169 16.80 12.85 13.86
N VAL A 170 17.81 13.65 14.21
CA VAL A 170 18.51 14.49 13.23
C VAL A 170 19.17 13.64 12.15
N PHE A 171 19.83 12.52 12.51
CA PHE A 171 20.39 11.59 11.51
C PHE A 171 19.31 10.91 10.67
N ASN A 172 18.21 10.51 11.28
CA ASN A 172 17.10 9.89 10.55
C ASN A 172 16.45 10.88 9.58
N LEU A 173 16.34 12.15 9.95
CA LEU A 173 15.85 13.19 9.05
C LEU A 173 16.77 13.34 7.83
N VAL A 174 18.10 13.33 8.02
CA VAL A 174 19.07 13.33 6.91
C VAL A 174 18.89 12.09 6.03
N LEU A 175 18.77 10.91 6.64
CA LEU A 175 18.53 9.66 5.91
C LEU A 175 17.27 9.75 5.02
N GLY A 176 16.12 10.10 5.59
CA GLY A 176 14.84 10.06 4.87
C GLY A 176 14.58 11.22 3.90
N ASN A 177 15.16 12.40 4.14
CA ASN A 177 14.83 13.59 3.33
C ASN A 177 15.99 14.08 2.45
N VAL A 178 17.23 13.63 2.71
CA VAL A 178 18.40 13.97 1.88
C VAL A 178 18.87 12.71 1.14
N VAL A 179 19.26 11.67 1.88
CA VAL A 179 19.92 10.50 1.30
C VAL A 179 18.94 9.66 0.49
N LEU A 180 17.74 9.45 1.00
CA LEU A 180 16.72 8.63 0.34
C LEU A 180 16.18 9.27 -0.96
N PRO A 181 15.79 10.56 -1.00
CA PRO A 181 15.21 11.14 -2.22
C PRO A 181 16.24 11.67 -3.24
N TYR A 182 17.47 11.97 -2.81
CA TYR A 182 18.51 12.55 -3.68
C TYR A 182 19.76 11.67 -3.84
N GLY A 183 19.83 10.57 -3.08
CA GLY A 183 20.86 9.56 -3.26
C GLY A 183 20.54 8.63 -4.44
N PRO A 184 21.49 7.74 -4.79
CA PRO A 184 21.36 6.86 -5.95
C PRO A 184 20.46 5.63 -5.68
N PHE A 185 19.58 5.68 -4.69
CA PHE A 185 18.78 4.55 -4.21
C PHE A 185 17.40 4.54 -4.88
N THR A 186 17.21 3.70 -5.89
CA THR A 186 15.93 3.50 -6.58
C THR A 186 15.34 2.12 -6.30
N GLY A 187 14.05 1.95 -6.59
CA GLY A 187 13.37 0.65 -6.52
C GLY A 187 13.51 -0.07 -5.18
N VAL A 188 13.94 -1.33 -5.24
CA VAL A 188 14.11 -2.20 -4.06
C VAL A 188 15.11 -1.65 -3.05
N ASP A 189 16.17 -0.97 -3.50
CA ASP A 189 17.15 -0.35 -2.61
C ASP A 189 16.55 0.87 -1.90
N SER A 190 15.72 1.65 -2.62
CA SER A 190 14.91 2.73 -2.03
C SER A 190 13.98 2.16 -0.95
N ALA A 191 13.33 1.02 -1.21
CA ALA A 191 12.46 0.34 -0.24
C ALA A 191 13.22 -0.11 1.01
N ALA A 192 14.41 -0.70 0.87
CA ALA A 192 15.23 -1.08 2.02
C ALA A 192 15.63 0.13 2.87
N MET A 193 16.06 1.22 2.24
CA MET A 193 16.44 2.46 2.93
C MET A 193 15.25 3.17 3.58
N HIS A 194 14.09 3.19 2.91
CA HIS A 194 12.86 3.71 3.49
C HIS A 194 12.38 2.87 4.67
N GLY A 195 12.53 1.55 4.61
CA GLY A 195 12.24 0.64 5.73
C GLY A 195 13.04 0.99 6.99
N LEU A 196 14.32 1.35 6.85
CA LEU A 196 15.11 1.90 7.97
C LEU A 196 14.52 3.23 8.45
N TYR A 197 14.27 4.17 7.54
CA TYR A 197 13.74 5.50 7.88
C TYR A 197 12.42 5.46 8.66
N ILE A 198 11.41 4.76 8.13
CA ILE A 198 10.07 4.69 8.73
C ILE A 198 10.15 4.02 10.10
N HIS A 199 10.94 2.96 10.25
CA HIS A 199 11.12 2.28 11.52
C HIS A 199 11.87 3.16 12.53
N TYR A 200 12.83 3.97 12.07
CA TYR A 200 13.59 4.88 12.93
C TYR A 200 12.76 6.06 13.44
N ILE A 201 11.70 6.48 12.76
CA ILE A 201 10.75 7.46 13.32
C ILE A 201 10.13 6.88 14.59
N VAL A 202 9.65 5.64 14.56
CA VAL A 202 9.04 5.02 15.74
C VAL A 202 10.10 4.63 16.77
N GLY A 203 11.24 4.16 16.29
CA GLY A 203 12.26 3.51 17.09
C GLY A 203 13.35 4.33 17.69
N LEU A 204 13.76 5.37 16.97
CA LEU A 204 14.88 6.21 17.35
C LEU A 204 14.43 7.64 17.70
N TRP A 205 13.19 8.02 17.35
CA TRP A 205 12.53 9.22 17.86
C TRP A 205 11.49 8.89 18.93
N LEU A 206 10.33 8.31 18.55
CA LEU A 206 9.18 8.17 19.44
C LEU A 206 9.49 7.30 20.66
N THR A 207 10.12 6.13 20.48
CA THR A 207 10.38 5.19 21.57
C THR A 207 11.35 5.77 22.61
N PRO A 208 12.55 6.28 22.26
CA PRO A 208 13.41 6.95 23.23
C PRO A 208 12.76 8.18 23.86
N ALA A 209 12.03 8.99 23.10
CA ALA A 209 11.31 10.15 23.64
C ALA A 209 10.25 9.74 24.67
N GLY A 210 9.47 8.71 24.37
CA GLY A 210 8.48 8.12 25.27
C GLY A 210 9.11 7.54 26.53
N LEU A 211 10.17 6.74 26.38
CA LEU A 211 10.92 6.16 27.50
C LEU A 211 11.49 7.24 28.41
N ALA A 212 12.04 8.33 27.85
CA ALA A 212 12.53 9.47 28.62
C ALA A 212 11.44 10.07 29.54
N ILE A 213 10.21 10.20 29.03
CA ILE A 213 9.06 10.71 29.78
C ILE A 213 8.75 9.78 30.95
N ILE A 214 8.51 8.49 30.71
CA ILE A 214 8.09 7.58 31.77
C ILE A 214 9.19 7.34 32.81
N TYR A 215 10.47 7.25 32.40
CA TYR A 215 11.59 7.16 33.35
C TYR A 215 11.70 8.39 34.26
N TYR A 216 11.26 9.56 33.81
CA TYR A 216 11.28 10.77 34.62
C TYR A 216 10.02 10.93 35.49
N PHE A 217 8.84 10.81 34.88
CA PHE A 217 7.58 11.16 35.54
C PHE A 217 6.99 10.03 36.38
N LEU A 218 7.24 8.75 36.07
CA LEU A 218 6.66 7.65 36.85
C LEU A 218 7.18 7.59 38.29
N PRO A 219 8.51 7.67 38.55
CA PRO A 219 9.02 7.70 39.93
C PRO A 219 8.47 8.91 40.71
N LEU A 220 8.33 10.06 40.03
CA LEU A 220 7.79 11.29 40.63
C LEU A 220 6.31 11.17 40.97
N ALA A 221 5.50 10.64 40.07
CA ALA A 221 4.06 10.42 40.28
C ALA A 221 3.80 9.36 41.36
N ALA A 222 4.59 8.27 41.37
CA ALA A 222 4.50 7.21 42.36
C ALA A 222 5.12 7.58 43.72
N LYS A 223 5.86 8.70 43.80
CA LYS A 223 6.65 9.12 44.98
C LYS A 223 7.57 7.98 45.47
N GLN A 224 8.31 7.40 44.52
CA GLN A 224 9.25 6.29 44.72
C GLN A 224 10.55 6.53 43.97
N SER A 225 11.61 5.88 44.42
CA SER A 225 12.84 5.79 43.64
C SER A 225 12.67 4.82 42.47
N LEU A 226 13.42 5.05 41.39
CA LEU A 226 13.50 4.12 40.26
C LEU A 226 13.98 2.73 40.75
N PHE A 227 13.32 1.67 40.28
CA PHE A 227 13.55 0.31 40.77
C PHE A 227 14.96 -0.22 40.52
N SER A 228 15.48 -0.15 39.29
CA SER A 228 16.80 -0.71 38.96
C SER A 228 17.58 0.09 37.93
N HIS A 229 18.69 0.66 38.36
CA HIS A 229 19.64 1.33 37.47
C HIS A 229 20.33 0.34 36.51
N LYS A 230 20.67 -0.88 36.97
CA LYS A 230 21.32 -1.91 36.13
C LYS A 230 20.41 -2.37 34.99
N LEU A 231 19.12 -2.58 35.26
CA LEU A 231 18.14 -2.92 34.22
C LEU A 231 17.97 -1.78 33.22
N SER A 232 18.04 -0.53 33.68
CA SER A 232 17.99 0.64 32.80
C SER A 232 19.18 0.68 31.82
N LEU A 233 20.38 0.32 32.30
CA LEU A 233 21.59 0.24 31.48
C LEU A 233 21.47 -0.85 30.42
N LEU A 234 21.04 -2.06 30.83
CA LEU A 234 20.82 -3.17 29.91
C LEU A 234 19.76 -2.81 28.86
N GLY A 235 18.63 -2.22 29.28
CA GLY A 235 17.55 -1.80 28.39
C GLY A 235 17.99 -0.75 27.36
N PHE A 236 18.71 0.28 27.81
CA PHE A 236 19.19 1.34 26.91
C PHE A 236 20.14 0.79 25.83
N TRP A 237 21.16 0.02 26.22
CA TRP A 237 22.16 -0.48 25.27
C TRP A 237 21.66 -1.60 24.37
N SER A 238 20.78 -2.48 24.88
CA SER A 238 20.16 -3.49 24.03
C SER A 238 19.19 -2.86 23.01
N LEU A 239 18.46 -1.81 23.39
CA LEU A 239 17.66 -1.03 22.43
C LEU A 239 18.56 -0.37 21.39
N ALA A 240 19.62 0.32 21.80
CA ALA A 240 20.56 0.97 20.88
C ALA A 240 21.22 -0.02 19.90
N LEU A 241 21.48 -1.26 20.33
CA LEU A 241 22.11 -2.30 19.53
C LEU A 241 21.15 -2.96 18.54
N PHE A 242 19.96 -3.37 18.98
CA PHE A 242 19.07 -4.19 18.14
C PHE A 242 18.14 -3.37 17.26
N TYR A 243 17.63 -2.24 17.75
CA TYR A 243 16.61 -1.46 17.07
C TYR A 243 17.05 -0.95 15.68
N PRO A 244 18.30 -0.45 15.49
CA PRO A 244 18.74 0.04 14.19
C PRO A 244 18.63 -0.99 13.05
N PHE A 245 18.63 -2.29 13.33
CA PHE A 245 18.65 -3.34 12.31
C PHE A 245 17.27 -3.86 11.90
N VAL A 246 16.17 -3.25 12.38
CA VAL A 246 14.83 -3.83 12.22
C VAL A 246 14.11 -3.39 10.93
N GLY A 247 14.58 -2.35 10.24
CA GLY A 247 13.79 -1.64 9.22
C GLY A 247 13.21 -2.51 8.08
N THR A 248 13.90 -3.53 7.58
CA THR A 248 13.40 -4.34 6.46
C THR A 248 12.24 -5.27 6.81
N HIS A 249 11.86 -5.36 8.09
CA HIS A 249 10.67 -6.12 8.50
C HIS A 249 9.35 -5.55 7.96
N HIS A 250 9.35 -4.30 7.46
CA HIS A 250 8.20 -3.68 6.81
C HIS A 250 7.95 -4.23 5.40
N TYR A 251 8.93 -4.92 4.80
CA TYR A 251 8.90 -5.39 3.42
C TYR A 251 9.26 -6.87 3.31
N LEU A 252 8.80 -7.68 4.27
CA LEU A 252 8.99 -9.14 4.18
C LEU A 252 8.30 -9.70 2.93
N PHE A 253 8.93 -10.70 2.34
CA PHE A 253 8.51 -11.32 1.07
C PHE A 253 8.50 -10.37 -0.14
N SER A 254 9.08 -9.18 -0.01
CA SER A 254 9.41 -8.32 -1.16
C SER A 254 10.65 -8.84 -1.89
N PRO A 255 11.00 -8.26 -3.05
CA PRO A 255 12.23 -8.59 -3.78
C PRO A 255 13.53 -8.14 -3.07
N ILE A 256 13.46 -7.52 -1.89
CA ILE A 256 14.63 -7.24 -1.05
C ILE A 256 15.33 -8.57 -0.70
N PRO A 257 16.67 -8.66 -0.72
CA PRO A 257 17.39 -9.90 -0.40
C PRO A 257 16.93 -10.57 0.91
N TYR A 258 16.69 -11.88 0.88
CA TYR A 258 16.14 -12.61 2.03
C TYR A 258 17.00 -12.55 3.29
N TRP A 259 18.32 -12.42 3.15
CA TRP A 259 19.23 -12.35 4.30
C TRP A 259 19.07 -11.04 5.09
N THR A 260 18.79 -9.89 4.44
CA THR A 260 18.56 -8.63 5.15
C THR A 260 17.25 -8.69 5.94
N GLN A 261 16.20 -9.24 5.30
CA GLN A 261 14.93 -9.53 5.93
C GLN A 261 15.12 -10.40 7.18
N THR A 262 15.91 -11.47 7.08
CA THR A 262 16.18 -12.37 8.21
C THR A 262 16.95 -11.67 9.35
N ILE A 263 17.91 -10.79 9.05
CA ILE A 263 18.56 -9.96 10.08
C ILE A 263 17.51 -9.13 10.82
N SER A 264 16.62 -8.45 10.10
CA SER A 264 15.55 -7.64 10.71
C SER A 264 14.59 -8.48 11.55
N ILE A 265 14.28 -9.71 11.15
CA ILE A 265 13.44 -10.62 11.95
C ILE A 265 14.14 -10.99 13.25
N VAL A 266 15.42 -11.39 13.19
CA VAL A 266 16.20 -11.79 14.36
C VAL A 266 16.33 -10.61 15.33
N THR A 267 16.68 -9.42 14.84
CA THR A 267 16.81 -8.25 15.71
C THR A 267 15.46 -7.77 16.24
N SER A 268 14.36 -7.92 15.50
CA SER A 268 13.00 -7.68 16.00
C SER A 268 12.70 -8.56 17.20
N MET A 269 13.01 -9.86 17.12
CA MET A 269 12.80 -10.79 18.23
C MET A 269 13.69 -10.45 19.42
N LEU A 270 14.92 -10.01 19.20
CA LEU A 270 15.84 -9.61 20.27
C LEU A 270 15.40 -8.33 21.00
N LEU A 271 14.53 -7.49 20.40
CA LEU A 271 13.93 -6.34 21.08
C LEU A 271 13.05 -6.74 22.29
N ILE A 272 12.68 -8.01 22.43
CA ILE A 272 12.00 -8.49 23.63
C ILE A 272 12.85 -8.26 24.90
N ILE A 273 14.19 -8.27 24.77
CA ILE A 273 15.13 -8.04 25.88
C ILE A 273 14.97 -6.61 26.44
N PRO A 274 15.18 -5.53 25.66
CA PRO A 274 14.97 -4.17 26.16
C PRO A 274 13.54 -3.96 26.67
N VAL A 275 12.53 -4.52 26.00
CA VAL A 275 11.13 -4.39 26.42
C VAL A 275 10.91 -4.90 27.83
N TRP A 276 11.33 -6.13 28.14
CA TRP A 276 11.16 -6.68 29.49
C TRP A 276 11.98 -5.93 30.54
N THR A 277 13.20 -5.51 30.22
CA THR A 277 14.02 -4.75 31.18
C THR A 277 13.36 -3.45 31.60
N VAL A 278 12.74 -2.74 30.65
CA VAL A 278 12.02 -1.50 30.85
C VAL A 278 10.73 -1.73 31.63
N ILE A 279 9.93 -2.72 31.23
CA ILE A 279 8.66 -3.07 31.90
C ILE A 279 8.89 -3.46 33.37
N VAL A 280 9.85 -4.34 33.65
CA VAL A 280 10.19 -4.73 35.03
C VAL A 280 10.59 -3.50 35.86
N ASN A 281 11.28 -2.53 35.26
CA ASN A 281 11.66 -1.31 35.94
C ASN A 281 10.46 -0.43 36.31
N PHE A 282 9.49 -0.29 35.40
CA PHE A 282 8.29 0.53 35.63
C PHE A 282 7.38 -0.08 36.69
N PHE A 283 7.01 -1.35 36.53
CA PHE A 283 6.16 -2.04 37.51
C PHE A 283 6.86 -2.20 38.87
N GLY A 284 8.18 -2.42 38.86
CA GLY A 284 9.01 -2.43 40.06
C GLY A 284 9.02 -1.08 40.79
N THR A 285 8.98 0.04 40.06
CA THR A 285 8.99 1.39 40.63
C THR A 285 7.69 1.72 41.38
N VAL A 286 6.56 1.14 40.95
CA VAL A 286 5.25 1.33 41.61
C VAL A 286 5.00 0.31 42.73
N ARG A 287 5.91 -0.65 42.92
CA ARG A 287 5.76 -1.71 43.94
C ARG A 287 5.56 -1.10 45.33
N GLY A 288 4.51 -1.54 46.02
CA GLY A 288 4.13 -1.01 47.34
C GLY A 288 3.32 0.30 47.32
N ARG A 289 3.13 0.94 46.16
CA ARG A 289 2.36 2.18 45.99
C ARG A 289 1.13 2.04 45.09
N TRP A 290 0.81 0.82 44.63
CA TRP A 290 -0.35 0.53 43.78
C TRP A 290 -1.66 1.13 44.29
N GLY A 291 -1.96 1.01 45.58
CA GLY A 291 -3.17 1.59 46.17
C GLY A 291 -3.24 3.12 46.09
N GLN A 292 -2.09 3.81 46.20
CA GLN A 292 -2.03 5.28 46.10
C GLN A 292 -2.15 5.75 44.64
N VAL A 293 -1.49 5.06 43.72
CA VAL A 293 -1.55 5.40 42.29
C VAL A 293 -2.93 5.09 41.71
N LEU A 294 -3.47 3.90 41.94
CA LEU A 294 -4.75 3.48 41.37
C LEU A 294 -5.95 4.08 42.11
N GLY A 295 -5.88 4.19 43.45
CA GLY A 295 -6.96 4.72 44.28
C GLY A 295 -6.98 6.25 44.40
N GLY A 296 -5.86 6.93 44.13
CA GLY A 296 -5.78 8.39 44.24
C GLY A 296 -6.61 9.13 43.19
N THR A 297 -7.02 10.35 43.53
CA THR A 297 -7.87 11.22 42.68
C THR A 297 -7.21 12.55 42.33
N ASP A 298 -5.98 12.78 42.80
CA ASP A 298 -5.20 13.96 42.47
C ASP A 298 -4.47 13.82 41.11
N ALA A 299 -3.81 14.90 40.69
CA ALA A 299 -3.14 14.93 39.41
C ALA A 299 -1.95 13.97 39.31
N ASP A 300 -1.23 13.74 40.42
CA ASP A 300 -0.10 12.82 40.47
C ASP A 300 -0.57 11.37 40.32
N ALA A 301 -1.69 10.99 40.96
CA ALA A 301 -2.31 9.69 40.79
C ALA A 301 -2.75 9.48 39.34
N TYR A 302 -3.43 10.45 38.71
CA TYR A 302 -3.82 10.34 37.30
C TYR A 302 -2.62 10.28 36.35
N ALA A 303 -1.55 11.04 36.61
CA ALA A 303 -0.30 10.91 35.88
C ALA A 303 0.23 9.48 35.96
N GLY A 304 0.30 8.91 37.17
CA GLY A 304 0.70 7.51 37.37
C GLY A 304 -0.20 6.49 36.66
N LYS A 305 -1.53 6.68 36.68
CA LYS A 305 -2.50 5.82 35.97
C LYS A 305 -2.25 5.81 34.46
N PHE A 306 -2.11 6.98 33.83
CA PHE A 306 -1.81 7.06 32.39
C PHE A 306 -0.42 6.50 32.07
N LEU A 307 0.60 6.79 32.88
CA LEU A 307 1.96 6.25 32.65
C LEU A 307 1.99 4.72 32.71
N ILE A 308 1.29 4.12 33.68
CA ILE A 308 1.19 2.66 33.79
C ILE A 308 0.31 2.06 32.69
N LEU A 309 -0.80 2.73 32.33
CA LEU A 309 -1.62 2.31 31.18
C LEU A 309 -0.78 2.26 29.90
N GLY A 310 0.00 3.31 29.64
CA GLY A 310 0.92 3.34 28.51
C GLY A 310 2.00 2.26 28.58
N ALA A 311 2.48 1.89 29.78
CA ALA A 311 3.40 0.77 29.94
C ALA A 311 2.77 -0.59 29.62
N VAL A 312 1.49 -0.80 29.97
CA VAL A 312 0.74 -2.00 29.58
C VAL A 312 0.59 -2.08 28.06
N TYR A 313 0.16 -0.99 27.41
CA TYR A 313 0.04 -0.96 25.96
C TYR A 313 1.40 -1.05 25.25
N TYR A 314 2.47 -0.49 25.81
CA TYR A 314 3.83 -0.68 25.31
C TYR A 314 4.24 -2.15 25.31
N LEU A 315 3.95 -2.89 26.38
CA LEU A 315 4.23 -4.33 26.44
C LEU A 315 3.50 -5.09 25.32
N PHE A 316 2.20 -4.85 25.16
CA PHE A 316 1.42 -5.50 24.10
C PHE A 316 1.89 -5.09 22.71
N GLY A 317 2.18 -3.79 22.50
CA GLY A 317 2.64 -3.25 21.22
C GLY A 317 3.98 -3.81 20.79
N CYS A 318 4.96 -3.84 21.68
CA CYS A 318 6.27 -4.37 21.38
C CYS A 318 6.27 -5.90 21.23
N PHE A 319 5.46 -6.61 22.02
CA PHE A 319 5.27 -8.05 21.85
C PHE A 319 4.62 -8.35 20.50
N GLN A 320 3.52 -7.66 20.16
CA GLN A 320 2.86 -7.77 18.86
C GLN A 320 3.86 -7.50 17.73
N GLY A 321 4.63 -6.40 17.77
CA GLY A 321 5.59 -6.07 16.72
C GLY A 321 6.70 -7.10 16.55
N SER A 322 7.17 -7.71 17.65
CA SER A 322 8.17 -8.79 17.59
C SER A 322 7.58 -10.04 16.93
N VAL A 323 6.36 -10.42 17.32
CA VAL A 323 5.65 -11.58 16.76
C VAL A 323 5.27 -11.36 15.30
N GLU A 324 4.79 -10.16 14.94
CA GLU A 324 4.40 -9.87 13.56
C GLU A 324 5.58 -9.93 12.62
N ALA A 325 6.80 -9.61 13.07
CA ALA A 325 8.00 -9.74 12.23
C ALA A 325 8.30 -11.19 11.81
N LEU A 326 7.75 -12.21 12.47
CA LEU A 326 7.96 -13.60 12.07
C LEU A 326 7.33 -13.87 10.70
N ARG A 327 8.06 -14.57 9.81
CA ARG A 327 7.60 -14.86 8.44
C ARG A 327 6.20 -15.46 8.39
N ARG A 328 5.91 -16.47 9.21
CA ARG A 328 4.58 -17.11 9.24
C ARG A 328 3.48 -16.15 9.70
N MET A 329 3.77 -15.25 10.63
CA MET A 329 2.80 -14.24 11.05
C MET A 329 2.56 -13.24 9.92
N GLN A 330 3.62 -12.73 9.32
CA GLN A 330 3.56 -11.78 8.20
C GLN A 330 2.94 -12.32 6.92
N GLU A 331 2.97 -13.62 6.65
CA GLU A 331 2.17 -14.20 5.56
C GLU A 331 0.71 -13.76 5.68
N LEU A 332 0.18 -13.83 6.90
CA LEU A 332 -1.22 -13.57 7.24
C LEU A 332 -1.51 -12.10 7.58
N THR A 333 -0.60 -11.43 8.30
CA THR A 333 -0.85 -10.09 8.88
C THR A 333 -0.33 -8.93 8.03
N HIS A 334 0.58 -9.19 7.08
CA HIS A 334 1.08 -8.14 6.22
C HIS A 334 -0.03 -7.61 5.32
N PHE A 335 0.02 -6.30 5.05
CA PHE A 335 -0.91 -5.56 4.22
C PHE A 335 -2.34 -5.45 4.74
N ASN A 336 -2.64 -5.77 6.00
CA ASN A 336 -3.98 -5.63 6.55
C ASN A 336 -4.02 -4.80 7.84
N ASP A 337 -5.19 -4.72 8.45
CA ASP A 337 -5.43 -3.90 9.65
C ASP A 337 -4.68 -4.38 10.91
N PHE A 338 -4.03 -5.53 10.90
CA PHE A 338 -3.12 -5.94 11.96
C PHE A 338 -1.95 -4.94 12.10
N VAL A 339 -1.39 -4.48 10.97
CA VAL A 339 -0.31 -3.46 10.92
C VAL A 339 -0.81 -2.13 11.48
N ILE A 340 -2.07 -1.77 11.21
CA ILE A 340 -2.68 -0.54 11.73
C ILE A 340 -2.96 -0.66 13.23
N ALA A 341 -3.35 -1.84 13.71
CA ALA A 341 -3.47 -2.10 15.14
C ALA A 341 -2.12 -1.90 15.84
N HIS A 342 -1.04 -2.46 15.28
CA HIS A 342 0.31 -2.32 15.82
C HIS A 342 0.76 -0.84 15.91
N SER A 343 0.55 -0.07 14.85
CA SER A 343 0.93 1.34 14.81
C SER A 343 0.15 2.17 15.84
N HIS A 344 -1.15 1.90 16.05
CA HIS A 344 -1.95 2.58 17.06
C HIS A 344 -1.57 2.13 18.49
N LEU A 345 -1.27 0.85 18.70
CA LEU A 345 -0.82 0.28 19.98
C LEU A 345 0.49 0.89 20.46
N THR A 346 1.43 1.09 19.55
CA THR A 346 2.72 1.71 19.86
C THR A 346 2.58 3.24 19.96
N VAL A 347 2.06 3.93 18.94
CA VAL A 347 2.06 5.40 18.92
C VAL A 347 1.03 5.99 19.90
N PHE A 348 -0.27 5.66 19.75
CA PHE A 348 -1.28 6.20 20.65
C PHE A 348 -1.22 5.49 22.01
N GLY A 349 -1.32 4.16 22.00
CA GLY A 349 -1.45 3.35 23.21
C GLY A 349 -0.32 3.55 24.20
N SER A 350 0.92 3.76 23.74
CA SER A 350 2.06 4.04 24.64
C SER A 350 2.55 5.48 24.58
N MET A 351 3.02 5.96 23.43
CA MET A 351 3.76 7.24 23.35
C MET A 351 2.87 8.45 23.66
N VAL A 352 1.69 8.54 23.04
CA VAL A 352 0.73 9.63 23.29
C VAL A 352 0.19 9.55 24.72
N VAL A 353 -0.15 8.34 25.20
CA VAL A 353 -0.61 8.14 26.58
C VAL A 353 0.47 8.55 27.61
N TRP A 354 1.76 8.36 27.32
CA TRP A 354 2.83 8.82 28.19
C TRP A 354 2.99 10.34 28.21
N VAL A 355 2.89 11.05 27.08
CA VAL A 355 2.87 12.53 27.12
C VAL A 355 1.64 13.03 27.86
N VAL A 356 0.48 12.38 27.72
CA VAL A 356 -0.73 12.70 28.51
C VAL A 356 -0.44 12.55 30.00
N GLY A 357 0.15 11.44 30.44
CA GLY A 357 0.53 11.22 31.83
C GLY A 357 1.52 12.26 32.36
N GLY A 358 2.56 12.59 31.57
CA GLY A 358 3.52 13.66 31.89
C GLY A 358 2.83 15.03 32.03
N MET A 359 1.86 15.32 31.18
CA MET A 359 1.10 16.57 31.24
C MET A 359 0.17 16.65 32.46
N TYR A 360 -0.46 15.55 32.89
CA TYR A 360 -1.20 15.51 34.16
C TYR A 360 -0.31 15.85 35.36
N TYR A 361 0.96 15.44 35.33
CA TYR A 361 1.92 15.79 36.38
C TYR A 361 2.38 17.26 36.30
N VAL A 362 2.71 17.73 35.10
CA VAL A 362 3.34 19.04 34.89
C VAL A 362 2.33 20.19 34.97
N TRP A 363 1.11 20.01 34.44
CA TRP A 363 0.15 21.10 34.29
C TRP A 363 -0.24 21.81 35.60
N PRO A 364 -0.55 21.11 36.71
CA PRO A 364 -0.81 21.73 38.00
C PRO A 364 0.38 22.53 38.55
N ARG A 365 1.61 22.06 38.30
CA ARG A 365 2.86 22.69 38.76
C ARG A 365 3.23 23.93 37.95
N LEU A 366 2.80 23.99 36.69
CA LEU A 366 2.93 25.19 35.86
C LEU A 366 1.93 26.27 36.24
N THR A 367 0.70 25.88 36.59
CA THR A 367 -0.36 26.82 36.93
C THR A 367 -0.36 27.20 38.42
N GLY A 368 0.25 26.40 39.29
CA GLY A 368 0.16 26.54 40.74
C GLY A 368 -1.23 26.18 41.29
N LYS A 369 -2.01 25.42 40.52
CA LYS A 369 -3.44 25.16 40.76
C LYS A 369 -3.71 23.66 40.76
N GLN A 370 -4.55 23.19 41.68
CA GLN A 370 -5.00 21.81 41.71
C GLN A 370 -5.85 21.44 40.47
N LEU A 371 -5.97 20.15 40.20
CA LEU A 371 -6.81 19.63 39.13
C LEU A 371 -8.29 19.98 39.40
N TRP A 372 -8.99 20.54 38.41
CA TRP A 372 -10.32 21.10 38.60
C TRP A 372 -11.38 20.01 38.86
N SER A 373 -11.30 18.88 38.15
CA SER A 373 -12.24 17.77 38.33
C SER A 373 -11.55 16.42 38.22
N ALA A 374 -11.51 15.69 39.33
CA ALA A 374 -11.11 14.28 39.35
C ALA A 374 -12.08 13.40 38.56
N LYS A 375 -13.38 13.77 38.50
CA LYS A 375 -14.39 13.04 37.73
C LYS A 375 -14.14 13.12 36.22
N LEU A 376 -13.78 14.29 35.70
CA LEU A 376 -13.41 14.43 34.29
C LEU A 376 -12.13 13.66 33.96
N ALA A 377 -11.13 13.67 34.84
CA ALA A 377 -9.92 12.88 34.63
C ALA A 377 -10.20 11.37 34.65
N SER A 378 -11.14 10.91 35.49
CA SER A 378 -11.62 9.53 35.48
C SER A 378 -12.30 9.18 34.13
N TRP A 379 -13.19 10.04 33.64
CA TRP A 379 -13.85 9.82 32.35
C TRP A 379 -12.87 9.84 31.19
N HIS A 380 -11.86 10.73 31.21
CA HIS A 380 -10.78 10.70 30.23
C HIS A 380 -10.09 9.33 30.25
N LEU A 381 -9.68 8.84 31.42
CA LEU A 381 -9.02 7.53 31.54
C LEU A 381 -9.90 6.39 31.00
N TRP A 382 -11.16 6.31 31.42
CA TRP A 382 -12.05 5.21 31.05
C TRP A 382 -12.48 5.23 29.59
N LEU A 383 -12.74 6.42 29.01
CA LEU A 383 -13.02 6.53 27.58
C LEU A 383 -11.79 6.18 26.73
N THR A 384 -10.59 6.57 27.18
CA THR A 384 -9.34 6.15 26.55
C THR A 384 -9.21 4.62 26.60
N ILE A 385 -9.41 3.98 27.76
CA ILE A 385 -9.34 2.52 27.88
C ILE A 385 -10.39 1.84 26.99
N GLY A 386 -11.66 2.24 27.08
CA GLY A 386 -12.75 1.61 26.34
C GLY A 386 -12.64 1.80 24.83
N GLY A 387 -12.50 3.06 24.39
CA GLY A 387 -12.37 3.41 22.98
C GLY A 387 -11.15 2.78 22.33
N PHE A 388 -10.00 2.84 23.02
CA PHE A 388 -8.77 2.27 22.49
C PHE A 388 -8.78 0.75 22.49
N SER A 389 -9.39 0.09 23.48
CA SER A 389 -9.49 -1.37 23.49
C SER A 389 -10.37 -1.88 22.36
N VAL A 390 -11.50 -1.22 22.07
CA VAL A 390 -12.35 -1.53 20.91
C VAL A 390 -11.53 -1.42 19.61
N MET A 391 -10.75 -0.35 19.46
CA MET A 391 -9.90 -0.14 18.30
C MET A 391 -8.78 -1.19 18.19
N ALA A 392 -7.98 -1.38 19.23
CA ALA A 392 -6.79 -2.23 19.21
C ALA A 392 -7.16 -3.71 19.04
N VAL A 393 -8.13 -4.21 19.82
CA VAL A 393 -8.58 -5.61 19.72
C VAL A 393 -9.34 -5.83 18.42
N GLY A 394 -10.22 -4.90 18.05
CA GLY A 394 -11.00 -4.97 16.81
C GLY A 394 -10.12 -5.08 15.57
N LEU A 395 -9.13 -4.18 15.42
CA LEU A 395 -8.23 -4.20 14.27
C LEU A 395 -7.30 -5.41 14.25
N THR A 396 -6.83 -5.85 15.42
CA THR A 396 -6.01 -7.07 15.53
C THR A 396 -6.78 -8.30 15.05
N ALA A 397 -8.02 -8.48 15.54
CA ALA A 397 -8.88 -9.59 15.14
C ALA A 397 -9.25 -9.49 13.65
N GLN A 398 -9.61 -8.28 13.21
CA GLN A 398 -9.95 -7.98 11.82
C GLN A 398 -8.80 -8.36 10.86
N GLY A 399 -7.55 -8.03 11.20
CA GLY A 399 -6.39 -8.39 10.38
C GLY A 399 -6.23 -9.90 10.20
N PHE A 400 -6.45 -10.68 11.26
CA PHE A 400 -6.45 -12.15 11.15
C PHE A 400 -7.59 -12.68 10.27
N VAL A 401 -8.80 -12.11 10.39
CA VAL A 401 -9.95 -12.50 9.56
C VAL A 401 -9.64 -12.23 8.09
N GLN A 402 -9.20 -11.01 7.76
CA GLN A 402 -8.86 -10.64 6.37
C GLN A 402 -7.75 -11.53 5.81
N GLY A 403 -6.66 -11.72 6.57
CA GLY A 403 -5.55 -12.58 6.19
C GLY A 403 -6.01 -14.01 5.91
N SER A 404 -6.84 -14.58 6.79
CA SER A 404 -7.34 -15.95 6.66
C SER A 404 -8.21 -16.12 5.42
N MET A 405 -9.10 -15.15 5.15
CA MET A 405 -9.91 -15.16 3.92
C MET A 405 -9.01 -15.19 2.67
N LEU A 406 -7.95 -14.36 2.64
CA LEU A 406 -7.02 -14.32 1.51
C LEU A 406 -6.19 -15.61 1.41
N GLU A 407 -5.77 -16.21 2.52
CA GLU A 407 -5.06 -17.50 2.51
C GLU A 407 -5.93 -18.63 1.92
N HIS A 408 -7.25 -18.60 2.18
CA HIS A 408 -8.22 -19.56 1.63
C HIS A 408 -8.74 -19.19 0.23
N GLY A 409 -8.13 -18.21 -0.44
CA GLY A 409 -8.44 -17.89 -1.84
C GLY A 409 -9.66 -16.99 -2.05
N ALA A 410 -10.19 -16.34 -1.00
CA ALA A 410 -11.28 -15.38 -1.16
C ALA A 410 -10.90 -14.21 -2.09
N ASN A 411 -11.91 -13.62 -2.72
CA ASN A 411 -11.74 -12.41 -3.51
C ASN A 411 -11.41 -11.23 -2.62
N PHE A 412 -10.49 -10.38 -3.07
CA PHE A 412 -10.06 -9.23 -2.29
C PHE A 412 -11.21 -8.31 -1.89
N VAL A 413 -12.11 -7.97 -2.82
CA VAL A 413 -13.26 -7.09 -2.53
C VAL A 413 -14.22 -7.69 -1.50
N ASP A 414 -14.40 -9.02 -1.51
CA ASP A 414 -15.26 -9.69 -0.53
C ASP A 414 -14.64 -9.58 0.87
N THR A 415 -13.32 -9.65 0.97
CA THR A 415 -12.63 -9.38 2.24
C THR A 415 -12.85 -7.95 2.71
N VAL A 416 -12.76 -6.95 1.81
CA VAL A 416 -12.98 -5.53 2.14
C VAL A 416 -14.39 -5.27 2.65
N ASN A 417 -15.41 -5.91 2.07
CA ASN A 417 -16.78 -5.80 2.56
C ASN A 417 -16.95 -6.35 3.97
N GLU A 418 -16.35 -7.52 4.22
CA GLU A 418 -16.37 -8.14 5.55
C GLU A 418 -15.72 -7.22 6.60
N MET A 419 -14.76 -6.37 6.19
CA MET A 419 -14.09 -5.43 7.09
C MET A 419 -14.92 -4.18 7.45
N LYS A 420 -15.95 -3.81 6.66
CA LYS A 420 -16.69 -2.55 6.86
C LYS A 420 -17.26 -2.36 8.28
N PRO A 421 -17.91 -3.36 8.92
CA PRO A 421 -18.41 -3.21 10.30
C PRO A 421 -17.29 -2.95 11.32
N TRP A 422 -16.11 -3.54 11.12
CA TRP A 422 -14.95 -3.34 11.98
C TRP A 422 -14.41 -1.91 11.89
N TRP A 423 -14.43 -1.31 10.70
CA TRP A 423 -14.07 0.10 10.52
C TRP A 423 -15.08 1.07 11.15
N VAL A 424 -16.36 0.70 11.25
CA VAL A 424 -17.34 1.47 12.03
C VAL A 424 -16.97 1.41 13.52
N ALA A 425 -16.70 0.23 14.06
CA ALA A 425 -16.26 0.06 15.45
C ALA A 425 -14.98 0.86 15.75
N ARG A 426 -14.01 0.84 14.82
CA ARG A 426 -12.80 1.68 14.89
C ARG A 426 -13.12 3.17 14.96
N THR A 427 -14.05 3.64 14.13
CA THR A 427 -14.47 5.05 14.08
C THR A 427 -15.08 5.47 15.42
N LEU A 428 -15.95 4.63 16.00
CA LEU A 428 -16.55 4.87 17.31
C LEU A 428 -15.51 4.85 18.45
N GLY A 429 -14.55 3.91 18.39
CA GLY A 429 -13.44 3.84 19.35
C GLY A 429 -12.57 5.10 19.31
N GLY A 430 -12.21 5.57 18.11
CA GLY A 430 -11.46 6.81 17.91
C GLY A 430 -12.21 8.05 18.41
N LEU A 431 -13.51 8.15 18.10
CA LEU A 431 -14.34 9.26 18.58
C LEU A 431 -14.42 9.30 20.13
N ALA A 432 -14.53 8.12 20.77
CA ALA A 432 -14.52 8.05 22.22
C ALA A 432 -13.20 8.56 22.81
N MET A 433 -12.06 8.23 22.18
CA MET A 433 -10.73 8.74 22.57
C MET A 433 -10.61 10.26 22.38
N ASP A 434 -11.13 10.81 21.28
CA ASP A 434 -11.11 12.25 21.04
C ASP A 434 -11.96 13.01 22.08
N ILE A 435 -13.15 12.50 22.42
CA ILE A 435 -13.98 13.03 23.51
C ILE A 435 -13.21 12.99 24.84
N ALA A 436 -12.44 11.93 25.07
CA ALA A 436 -11.61 11.78 26.25
C ALA A 436 -10.52 12.89 26.34
N ILE A 437 -9.86 13.20 25.22
CA ILE A 437 -8.89 14.31 25.10
C ILE A 437 -9.57 15.67 25.35
N LEU A 438 -10.80 15.88 24.85
CA LEU A 438 -11.55 17.10 25.14
C LEU A 438 -11.84 17.26 26.65
N PHE A 439 -12.12 16.18 27.37
CA PHE A 439 -12.26 16.24 28.83
C PHE A 439 -10.96 16.64 29.52
N MET A 440 -9.80 16.16 29.05
CA MET A 440 -8.49 16.63 29.53
C MET A 440 -8.33 18.14 29.31
N LEU A 441 -8.62 18.62 28.10
CA LEU A 441 -8.47 20.02 27.72
C LEU A 441 -9.37 20.93 28.57
N ILE A 442 -10.64 20.57 28.74
CA ILE A 442 -11.59 21.31 29.60
C ILE A 442 -11.09 21.35 31.04
N ASN A 443 -10.63 20.21 31.57
CA ASN A 443 -10.14 20.11 32.94
C ASN A 443 -8.90 20.99 33.16
N PHE A 444 -7.95 20.96 32.22
CA PHE A 444 -6.73 21.76 32.27
C PHE A 444 -6.99 23.26 32.14
N TYR A 445 -7.88 23.65 31.23
CA TYR A 445 -8.30 25.04 31.07
C TYR A 445 -8.98 25.57 32.33
N LYS A 446 -9.94 24.83 32.89
CA LYS A 446 -10.62 25.21 34.14
C LYS A 446 -9.68 25.23 35.34
N SER A 447 -8.72 24.29 35.43
CA SER A 447 -7.66 24.34 36.45
C SER A 447 -6.85 25.64 36.37
N ALA A 448 -6.47 26.06 35.17
CA ALA A 448 -5.67 27.26 34.98
C ALA A 448 -6.44 28.56 35.31
N GLN A 449 -7.75 28.59 35.09
CA GLN A 449 -8.60 29.78 35.33
C GLN A 449 -9.17 29.85 36.75
N THR A 450 -9.84 28.79 37.17
CA THR A 450 -10.68 28.76 38.38
C THR A 450 -10.24 27.70 39.38
N GLY A 451 -9.07 27.07 39.17
CA GLY A 451 -8.56 26.05 40.07
C GLY A 451 -8.30 26.59 41.48
N VAL A 452 -8.39 25.70 42.46
CA VAL A 452 -7.96 25.98 43.83
C VAL A 452 -6.44 26.13 43.83
N ALA A 453 -5.92 27.18 44.47
CA ALA A 453 -4.48 27.32 44.66
C ALA A 453 -3.95 26.14 45.47
N VAL A 454 -2.80 25.59 45.07
CA VAL A 454 -2.13 24.59 45.90
C VAL A 454 -1.67 25.31 47.17
N GLU A 455 -2.23 24.95 48.34
CA GLU A 455 -1.76 25.49 49.63
C GLU A 455 -0.26 25.23 49.77
N SER A 456 0.46 26.28 50.19
CA SER A 456 1.91 26.50 50.09
C SER A 456 2.77 25.28 49.70
N MET A 457 3.47 25.38 48.57
CA MET A 457 4.51 24.43 48.15
C MET A 457 5.67 24.29 49.17
N ALA A 458 5.75 25.15 50.19
CA ALA A 458 6.76 25.13 51.24
C ALA A 458 6.76 23.85 52.12
N ALA A 459 5.67 23.07 52.14
CA ALA A 459 5.53 21.92 53.04
C ALA A 459 5.92 20.55 52.43
N ILE A 460 6.10 20.44 51.10
CA ILE A 460 6.43 19.16 50.43
C ILE A 460 7.96 19.03 50.15
N GLU A 461 8.72 20.07 50.43
CA GLU A 461 10.12 20.22 49.99
C GLU A 461 11.20 19.70 50.98
N GLN A 462 10.88 18.70 51.80
CA GLN A 462 11.83 18.14 52.80
C GLN A 462 12.05 16.62 52.69
N THR A 463 12.13 16.07 51.48
CA THR A 463 12.69 14.71 51.30
C THR A 463 13.82 14.62 50.29
N GLY A 464 14.27 15.75 49.73
CA GLY A 464 15.50 15.81 48.93
C GLY A 464 16.69 16.18 49.80
N GLU A 465 17.54 15.21 50.10
CA GLU A 465 18.86 15.45 50.69
C GLU A 465 19.60 16.50 49.84
N LYS A 466 19.98 17.64 50.46
CA LYS A 466 20.74 18.71 49.78
C LYS A 466 22.15 18.19 49.49
N VAL A 467 22.36 17.65 48.30
CA VAL A 467 23.71 17.29 47.82
C VAL A 467 24.44 18.58 47.41
N PRO A 468 25.65 18.85 47.94
CA PRO A 468 26.43 20.03 47.55
C PRO A 468 26.80 19.95 46.05
N MET A 469 26.39 20.98 45.31
CA MET A 469 26.64 21.14 43.88
C MET A 469 28.12 21.48 43.65
N ALA A 470 28.96 20.46 43.51
CA ALA A 470 30.34 20.64 43.08
C ALA A 470 30.39 20.82 41.55
N PRO A 471 31.14 21.81 41.02
CA PRO A 471 31.36 21.91 39.58
C PRO A 471 32.07 20.65 39.09
N LEU A 472 31.56 20.06 37.99
CA LEU A 472 32.27 19.02 37.26
C LEU A 472 33.69 19.53 36.93
N GLN A 473 34.70 18.74 37.32
CA GLN A 473 36.10 19.01 37.02
C GLN A 473 36.27 19.27 35.53
N LYS A 474 36.61 20.52 35.16
CA LYS A 474 37.04 20.85 33.80
C LYS A 474 38.43 20.24 33.60
N GLY A 475 38.54 19.22 32.74
CA GLY A 475 39.86 18.67 32.38
C GLY A 475 39.91 17.29 31.70
N GLY A 476 38.79 16.59 31.48
CA GLY A 476 38.79 15.28 30.79
C GLY A 476 38.49 15.39 29.28
N ASN A 477 39.06 14.49 28.48
CA ASN A 477 38.73 14.36 27.06
C ASN A 477 37.22 14.08 26.91
N TRP A 478 36.53 14.79 26.01
CA TRP A 478 35.06 14.70 25.92
C TRP A 478 34.56 13.27 25.61
N LEU A 479 35.41 12.47 24.96
CA LEU A 479 35.25 11.04 24.67
C LEU A 479 35.14 10.16 25.93
N GLU A 480 35.67 10.60 27.07
CA GLU A 480 35.65 9.85 28.33
C GLU A 480 34.39 10.14 29.17
N THR A 481 33.57 11.11 28.76
CA THR A 481 32.33 11.44 29.47
C THR A 481 31.21 10.46 29.09
N PRO A 482 30.34 10.04 30.02
CA PRO A 482 29.19 9.17 29.70
C PRO A 482 28.31 9.70 28.57
N SER A 483 28.18 11.03 28.47
CA SER A 483 27.48 11.72 27.37
C SER A 483 28.18 11.56 26.02
N GLY A 484 29.52 11.64 25.98
CA GLY A 484 30.31 11.43 24.75
C GLY A 484 30.25 9.98 24.27
N VAL A 485 30.32 9.02 25.19
CA VAL A 485 30.20 7.58 24.87
C VAL A 485 28.84 7.24 24.24
N VAL A 486 27.74 7.75 24.82
CA VAL A 486 26.38 7.53 24.28
C VAL A 486 26.25 8.07 22.86
N VAL A 487 26.75 9.28 22.59
CA VAL A 487 26.70 9.89 21.25
C VAL A 487 27.57 9.10 20.27
N GLY A 488 28.82 8.79 20.63
CA GLY A 488 29.74 8.07 19.75
C GLY A 488 29.25 6.66 19.39
N ALA A 489 28.79 5.90 20.38
CA ALA A 489 28.23 4.57 20.14
C ALA A 489 26.92 4.64 19.34
N GLY A 490 26.07 5.63 19.60
CA GLY A 490 24.85 5.86 18.83
C GLY A 490 25.11 6.16 17.36
N ILE A 491 26.11 6.99 17.04
CA ILE A 491 26.56 7.26 15.66
C ILE A 491 27.06 5.97 15.01
N PHE A 492 27.91 5.22 15.71
CA PHE A 492 28.49 3.98 15.20
C PHE A 492 27.41 2.94 14.86
N LEU A 493 26.47 2.68 15.78
CA LEU A 493 25.42 1.67 15.58
C LEU A 493 24.43 2.07 14.48
N PHE A 494 24.07 3.36 14.40
CA PHE A 494 23.27 3.88 13.29
C PHE A 494 23.98 3.71 11.95
N GLY A 495 25.25 4.14 11.87
CA GLY A 495 26.05 4.01 10.66
C GLY A 495 26.28 2.56 10.25
N LEU A 496 26.48 1.66 11.22
CA LEU A 496 26.60 0.23 10.99
C LEU A 496 25.32 -0.35 10.38
N ALA A 497 24.14 0.00 10.91
CA ALA A 497 22.87 -0.49 10.38
C ALA A 497 22.58 0.02 8.96
N VAL A 498 22.79 1.32 8.71
CA VAL A 498 22.69 1.88 7.34
C VAL A 498 23.69 1.21 6.40
N GLY A 499 24.91 0.96 6.88
CA GLY A 499 25.94 0.25 6.14
C GLY A 499 25.53 -1.18 5.76
N THR A 500 25.02 -1.97 6.70
CA THR A 500 24.71 -3.39 6.49
C THR A 500 23.38 -3.65 5.78
N GLN A 501 22.34 -2.83 6.03
CA GLN A 501 20.99 -3.07 5.50
C GLN A 501 20.58 -2.11 4.38
N GLY A 502 21.29 -1.00 4.21
CA GLY A 502 21.08 -0.05 3.13
C GLY A 502 22.15 -0.14 2.06
N ILE A 503 23.41 0.13 2.43
CA ILE A 503 24.52 0.27 1.49
C ILE A 503 25.01 -1.09 0.97
N ALA A 504 25.20 -2.09 1.83
CA ALA A 504 25.71 -3.39 1.40
C ALA A 504 24.79 -4.08 0.36
N PRO A 505 23.45 -4.15 0.54
CA PRO A 505 22.56 -4.68 -0.47
C PRO A 505 22.66 -3.92 -1.79
N TYR A 506 22.66 -2.58 -1.74
CA TYR A 506 22.85 -1.72 -2.90
C TYR A 506 24.14 -2.05 -3.67
N VAL A 507 25.27 -2.20 -2.99
CA VAL A 507 26.56 -2.52 -3.65
C VAL A 507 26.51 -3.91 -4.28
N THR A 508 25.96 -4.90 -3.57
CA THR A 508 25.92 -6.30 -4.04
C THR A 508 24.93 -6.55 -5.19
N SER A 509 23.87 -5.75 -5.33
CA SER A 509 22.79 -5.97 -6.30
C SER A 509 23.00 -5.28 -7.66
N LYS A 510 24.05 -4.44 -7.81
CA LYS A 510 24.17 -3.44 -8.89
C LYS A 510 23.98 -3.95 -10.31
N GLN A 511 24.51 -5.12 -10.65
CA GLN A 511 24.37 -5.70 -11.98
C GLN A 511 22.99 -6.31 -12.25
N GLN A 512 22.26 -6.74 -11.21
CA GLN A 512 20.94 -7.36 -11.34
C GLN A 512 19.78 -6.36 -11.35
N ARG A 513 20.08 -5.06 -11.16
CA ARG A 513 19.05 -4.03 -10.95
C ARG A 513 18.30 -3.61 -12.21
N ALA A 514 18.95 -3.53 -13.37
CA ALA A 514 18.26 -3.10 -14.59
C ALA A 514 17.55 -4.23 -15.34
N GLN A 515 17.76 -5.48 -14.90
CA GLN A 515 17.34 -6.67 -15.62
C GLN A 515 16.23 -7.43 -14.91
N VAL A 516 15.29 -7.93 -15.69
CA VAL A 516 14.29 -8.90 -15.27
C VAL A 516 14.35 -10.12 -16.18
N THR A 517 13.89 -11.27 -15.71
CA THR A 517 13.61 -12.40 -16.60
C THR A 517 12.24 -12.20 -17.23
N ASP A 518 12.18 -12.19 -18.56
CA ASP A 518 10.93 -12.28 -19.30
C ASP A 518 10.25 -13.63 -18.99
N VAL A 519 9.02 -13.59 -18.50
CA VAL A 519 8.30 -14.77 -18.00
C VAL A 519 7.92 -15.74 -19.13
N VAL A 520 7.87 -15.28 -20.37
CA VAL A 520 7.52 -16.09 -21.54
C VAL A 520 8.78 -16.58 -22.25
N ALA A 521 9.69 -15.66 -22.58
CA ALA A 521 10.90 -15.98 -23.34
C ALA A 521 12.00 -16.64 -22.49
N ASP A 522 11.90 -16.58 -21.15
CA ASP A 522 12.92 -17.02 -20.19
C ASP A 522 14.30 -16.38 -20.42
N THR A 523 14.31 -15.13 -20.90
CA THR A 523 15.51 -14.38 -21.26
C THR A 523 15.65 -13.13 -20.39
N LYS A 524 16.88 -12.70 -20.11
CA LYS A 524 17.14 -11.45 -19.37
C LYS A 524 16.92 -10.25 -20.27
N ILE A 525 16.02 -9.35 -19.85
CA ILE A 525 15.70 -8.11 -20.57
C ILE A 525 15.95 -6.89 -19.68
N ASN A 526 16.33 -5.77 -20.29
CA ASN A 526 16.44 -4.50 -19.58
C ASN A 526 15.06 -3.85 -19.47
N VAL A 527 14.75 -3.31 -18.29
CA VAL A 527 13.48 -2.59 -18.07
C VAL A 527 13.57 -1.19 -18.67
N PRO A 528 12.70 -0.83 -19.63
CA PRO A 528 12.71 0.51 -20.21
C PRO A 528 12.23 1.56 -19.21
N SER A 529 12.79 2.76 -19.33
CA SER A 529 12.38 3.94 -18.55
C SER A 529 10.93 4.33 -18.82
N TYR A 530 10.32 5.03 -17.87
CA TYR A 530 8.99 5.58 -18.04
C TYR A 530 8.96 6.61 -19.18
N THR A 531 7.87 6.61 -19.96
CA THR A 531 7.60 7.71 -20.89
C THR A 531 7.26 8.99 -20.12
N PRO A 532 7.35 10.18 -20.72
CA PRO A 532 6.97 11.43 -20.04
C PRO A 532 5.52 11.42 -19.52
N LEU A 533 4.61 10.74 -20.24
CA LEU A 533 3.21 10.60 -19.83
C LEU A 533 3.07 9.66 -18.62
N GLU A 534 3.80 8.55 -18.60
CA GLU A 534 3.84 7.61 -17.48
C GLU A 534 4.47 8.24 -16.23
N GLU A 535 5.54 9.03 -16.39
CA GLU A 535 6.19 9.74 -15.28
C GLU A 535 5.24 10.76 -14.64
N ARG A 536 4.56 11.57 -15.47
CA ARG A 536 3.48 12.46 -14.98
C ARG A 536 2.36 11.67 -14.31
N GLY A 537 1.98 10.52 -14.86
CA GLY A 537 0.96 9.66 -14.29
C GLY A 537 1.32 9.14 -12.90
N ARG A 538 2.60 8.80 -12.72
CA ARG A 538 3.16 8.39 -11.45
C ARG A 538 3.16 9.52 -10.42
N GLU A 539 3.44 10.75 -10.83
CA GLU A 539 3.29 11.93 -9.97
C GLU A 539 1.83 12.13 -9.53
N VAL A 540 0.86 11.96 -10.44
CA VAL A 540 -0.58 12.01 -10.11
C VAL A 540 -0.94 10.89 -9.13
N TYR A 541 -0.44 9.67 -9.34
CA TYR A 541 -0.65 8.52 -8.44
C TYR A 541 -0.14 8.80 -7.01
N ILE A 542 1.00 9.48 -6.87
CA ILE A 542 1.56 9.91 -5.59
C ILE A 542 0.74 11.06 -4.98
N ARG A 543 0.40 12.07 -5.78
CA ARG A 543 -0.38 13.26 -5.40
C ARG A 543 -1.74 12.87 -4.80
N GLU A 544 -2.42 11.93 -5.42
CA GLU A 544 -3.73 11.45 -4.96
C GLU A 544 -3.63 10.37 -3.87
N GLY A 545 -2.42 9.96 -3.49
CA GLY A 545 -2.18 9.02 -2.40
C GLY A 545 -2.67 7.60 -2.69
N CYS A 546 -2.72 7.18 -3.96
CA CYS A 546 -3.22 5.85 -4.37
C CYS A 546 -2.42 4.71 -3.72
N TRP A 547 -1.12 4.91 -3.50
CA TRP A 547 -0.22 3.96 -2.86
C TRP A 547 -0.52 3.67 -1.38
N TYR A 548 -1.31 4.52 -0.70
CA TYR A 548 -1.79 4.20 0.65
C TYR A 548 -2.84 3.08 0.67
N CYS A 549 -3.50 2.86 -0.47
CA CYS A 549 -4.54 1.84 -0.62
C CYS A 549 -4.01 0.61 -1.35
N HIS A 550 -3.11 0.82 -2.31
CA HIS A 550 -2.61 -0.18 -3.24
C HIS A 550 -1.11 -0.38 -3.08
N SER A 551 -0.68 -1.64 -2.97
CA SER A 551 0.73 -1.99 -3.14
C SER A 551 1.05 -2.21 -4.61
N GLN A 552 2.34 -2.19 -4.91
CA GLN A 552 2.89 -2.52 -6.23
C GLN A 552 3.96 -3.60 -6.11
N TYR A 553 3.70 -4.67 -5.35
CA TYR A 553 4.53 -5.88 -5.42
C TYR A 553 3.76 -7.14 -5.00
N VAL A 554 3.93 -8.22 -5.78
CA VAL A 554 3.30 -9.53 -5.56
C VAL A 554 4.22 -10.41 -4.71
N ARG A 555 3.70 -10.93 -3.59
CA ARG A 555 4.46 -11.82 -2.69
C ARG A 555 4.42 -13.27 -3.18
N PRO A 556 5.46 -14.07 -2.91
CA PRO A 556 5.46 -15.52 -3.14
C PRO A 556 4.69 -16.32 -2.07
N VAL A 557 3.62 -15.77 -1.47
CA VAL A 557 2.88 -16.36 -0.35
C VAL A 557 1.37 -16.17 -0.48
N THR A 558 0.56 -16.92 0.27
CA THR A 558 -0.90 -16.75 0.37
C THR A 558 -1.66 -16.75 -0.98
N GLY A 559 -1.15 -17.51 -1.95
CA GLY A 559 -1.72 -17.61 -3.30
C GLY A 559 -1.76 -16.28 -4.07
N GLU A 560 -0.94 -15.30 -3.70
CA GLU A 560 -0.91 -14.00 -4.39
C GLU A 560 -0.50 -14.13 -5.86
N ASN A 561 0.39 -15.07 -6.17
CA ASN A 561 0.80 -15.34 -7.54
C ASN A 561 -0.37 -15.84 -8.41
N PHE A 562 -1.29 -16.63 -7.84
CA PHE A 562 -2.51 -17.05 -8.52
C PHE A 562 -3.56 -15.94 -8.60
N ARG A 563 -3.59 -15.02 -7.63
CA ARG A 563 -4.57 -13.93 -7.56
C ARG A 563 -4.21 -12.74 -8.45
N TRP A 564 -2.93 -12.36 -8.49
CA TRP A 564 -2.46 -11.13 -9.10
C TRP A 564 -1.64 -11.35 -10.36
N GLY A 565 -0.84 -12.41 -10.43
CA GLY A 565 0.10 -12.67 -11.53
C GLY A 565 1.48 -13.12 -11.01
N PRO A 566 2.49 -13.23 -11.88
CA PRO A 566 3.84 -13.63 -11.50
C PRO A 566 4.41 -12.80 -10.33
N VAL A 567 5.17 -13.47 -9.46
CA VAL A 567 5.87 -12.85 -8.32
C VAL A 567 6.78 -11.71 -8.80
N SER A 568 6.87 -10.65 -7.99
CA SER A 568 7.69 -9.50 -8.34
C SER A 568 9.18 -9.79 -8.32
N GLN A 569 9.88 -9.28 -9.33
CA GLN A 569 11.33 -9.33 -9.48
C GLN A 569 11.96 -8.00 -9.05
N ASN A 570 13.25 -8.02 -8.70
CA ASN A 570 13.96 -6.83 -8.24
C ASN A 570 14.04 -5.75 -9.33
N GLY A 571 14.40 -6.13 -10.55
CA GLY A 571 14.68 -5.17 -11.62
C GLY A 571 13.47 -4.41 -12.16
N GLU A 572 12.24 -4.83 -11.83
CA GLU A 572 11.01 -4.14 -12.24
C GLU A 572 10.95 -2.69 -11.76
N TYR A 573 11.59 -2.40 -10.62
CA TYR A 573 11.47 -1.13 -9.92
C TYR A 573 12.67 -0.20 -10.14
N VAL A 574 13.57 -0.52 -11.09
CA VAL A 574 14.86 0.18 -11.25
C VAL A 574 14.71 1.70 -11.45
N HIS A 575 13.61 2.13 -12.08
CA HIS A 575 13.30 3.54 -12.35
C HIS A 575 12.38 4.17 -11.30
N ASP A 576 12.02 3.46 -10.24
CA ASP A 576 11.10 3.97 -9.22
C ASP A 576 11.80 4.75 -8.12
N LEU A 577 11.38 5.99 -7.94
CA LEU A 577 11.73 6.84 -6.79
C LEU A 577 10.55 7.79 -6.49
N PRO A 578 9.92 7.72 -5.30
CA PRO A 578 10.08 6.72 -4.23
C PRO A 578 9.59 5.33 -4.65
N HIS A 579 10.03 4.25 -4.01
CA HIS A 579 9.33 2.95 -4.17
C HIS A 579 7.87 3.05 -3.69
N LEU A 580 6.94 2.33 -4.33
CA LEU A 580 5.50 2.38 -4.02
C LEU A 580 4.95 1.06 -3.49
N PHE A 581 5.75 0.39 -2.65
CA PHE A 581 5.43 -0.93 -2.10
C PHE A 581 4.28 -0.92 -1.10
N SER A 582 4.05 0.20 -0.42
CA SER A 582 3.05 0.34 0.65
C SER A 582 3.28 -0.60 1.84
N THR A 583 2.49 -0.42 2.90
CA THR A 583 2.49 -1.26 4.12
C THR A 583 1.10 -1.80 4.46
N ARG A 584 0.06 -1.39 3.71
CA ARG A 584 -1.34 -1.84 3.83
C ARG A 584 -2.04 -1.90 2.48
N ARG A 585 -2.98 -2.85 2.34
CA ARG A 585 -3.91 -2.99 1.22
C ARG A 585 -5.35 -2.84 1.71
N ILE A 586 -6.01 -1.80 1.21
CA ILE A 586 -7.48 -1.66 1.23
C ILE A 586 -8.05 -1.56 -0.19
N GLY A 587 -7.16 -1.42 -1.19
CA GLY A 587 -7.39 -1.76 -2.57
C GLY A 587 -6.52 -2.97 -2.99
N PRO A 588 -6.81 -3.59 -4.13
CA PRO A 588 -6.02 -4.70 -4.67
C PRO A 588 -4.57 -4.31 -4.95
N ASP A 589 -3.67 -5.29 -5.05
CA ASP A 589 -2.32 -5.04 -5.58
C ASP A 589 -2.41 -4.65 -7.07
N LEU A 590 -1.59 -3.67 -7.48
CA LEU A 590 -1.59 -3.13 -8.83
C LEU A 590 -0.35 -3.49 -9.65
N ALA A 591 0.60 -4.27 -9.13
CA ALA A 591 1.84 -4.61 -9.84
C ALA A 591 1.61 -5.34 -11.18
N ARG A 592 0.41 -5.89 -11.37
CA ARG A 592 0.00 -6.71 -12.51
C ARG A 592 -1.34 -6.25 -13.09
N VAL A 593 -1.66 -4.96 -12.96
CA VAL A 593 -2.96 -4.43 -13.43
C VAL A 593 -2.94 -4.02 -14.90
N GLY A 594 -1.78 -3.65 -15.45
CA GLY A 594 -1.66 -3.21 -16.84
C GLY A 594 -2.20 -4.25 -17.81
N ARG A 595 -2.95 -3.81 -18.82
CA ARG A 595 -3.66 -4.64 -19.80
C ARG A 595 -4.72 -5.59 -19.21
N ARG A 596 -5.05 -5.49 -17.92
CA ARG A 596 -6.17 -6.25 -17.31
C ARG A 596 -7.52 -5.64 -17.66
N TYR A 597 -7.54 -4.32 -17.72
CA TYR A 597 -8.70 -3.49 -17.94
C TYR A 597 -8.35 -2.48 -19.03
N SER A 598 -9.34 -2.07 -19.82
CA SER A 598 -9.18 -1.00 -20.82
C SER A 598 -9.03 0.37 -20.16
N ASP A 599 -8.55 1.34 -20.94
CA ASP A 599 -8.49 2.74 -20.51
C ASP A 599 -9.88 3.29 -20.15
N GLY A 600 -10.90 2.91 -20.93
CA GLY A 600 -12.30 3.24 -20.65
C GLY A 600 -12.81 2.67 -19.32
N TRP A 601 -12.40 1.44 -18.97
CA TRP A 601 -12.71 0.87 -17.64
C TRP A 601 -12.05 1.68 -16.53
N HIS A 602 -10.78 2.06 -16.70
CA HIS A 602 -10.09 2.91 -15.73
C HIS A 602 -10.76 4.29 -15.62
N ALA A 603 -11.18 4.90 -16.73
CA ALA A 603 -11.93 6.15 -16.71
C ALA A 603 -13.24 6.01 -15.93
N ALA A 604 -14.06 5.00 -16.22
CA ALA A 604 -15.29 4.71 -15.48
C ALA A 604 -15.01 4.53 -13.98
N HIS A 605 -13.96 3.78 -13.64
CA HIS A 605 -13.62 3.47 -12.25
C HIS A 605 -13.09 4.68 -11.48
N HIS A 606 -12.38 5.63 -12.11
CA HIS A 606 -11.98 6.87 -11.45
C HIS A 606 -13.14 7.89 -11.32
N TRP A 607 -14.09 7.87 -12.26
CA TRP A 607 -15.27 8.73 -12.22
C TRP A 607 -16.26 8.27 -11.14
N ASP A 608 -16.64 7.00 -11.18
CA ASP A 608 -17.58 6.38 -10.24
C ASP A 608 -17.15 4.92 -9.97
N PRO A 609 -16.28 4.72 -8.95
CA PRO A 609 -15.80 3.39 -8.60
C PRO A 609 -16.93 2.43 -8.24
N GLN A 610 -18.01 2.93 -7.64
CA GLN A 610 -19.17 2.14 -7.19
C GLN A 610 -20.08 1.74 -8.36
N ALA A 611 -20.15 2.53 -9.43
CA ALA A 611 -20.84 2.14 -10.67
C ALA A 611 -20.16 0.97 -11.39
N VAL A 612 -18.83 0.85 -11.29
CA VAL A 612 -18.07 -0.27 -11.86
C VAL A 612 -18.05 -1.47 -10.90
N LYS A 613 -17.84 -1.21 -9.61
CA LYS A 613 -17.81 -2.20 -8.54
C LYS A 613 -18.58 -1.68 -7.33
N LYS A 614 -19.83 -2.12 -7.18
CA LYS A 614 -20.78 -1.67 -6.14
C LYS A 614 -20.20 -1.62 -4.72
N ASP A 615 -19.32 -2.56 -4.40
CA ASP A 615 -18.73 -2.71 -3.06
C ASP A 615 -17.40 -1.97 -2.85
N SER A 616 -16.91 -1.27 -3.87
CA SER A 616 -15.67 -0.50 -3.80
C SER A 616 -15.72 0.53 -2.67
N ILE A 617 -14.60 0.67 -1.96
CA ILE A 617 -14.36 1.75 -0.99
C ILE A 617 -13.43 2.83 -1.54
N MET A 618 -13.09 2.75 -2.83
CA MET A 618 -12.31 3.78 -3.51
C MET A 618 -13.17 5.07 -3.62
N PRO A 619 -12.62 6.25 -3.33
CA PRO A 619 -13.30 7.52 -3.60
C PRO A 619 -13.30 7.82 -5.10
N ARG A 620 -14.20 8.71 -5.54
CA ARG A 620 -14.18 9.28 -6.89
C ARG A 620 -13.10 10.36 -7.06
N PHE A 621 -12.70 10.59 -8.31
CA PHE A 621 -11.69 11.57 -8.71
C PHE A 621 -12.18 12.51 -9.82
N PRO A 622 -13.27 13.28 -9.61
CA PRO A 622 -13.88 14.12 -10.66
C PRO A 622 -12.94 15.18 -11.24
N TRP A 623 -11.90 15.61 -10.51
CA TRP A 623 -10.90 16.57 -11.01
C TRP A 623 -9.87 15.97 -12.00
N LEU A 624 -9.93 14.66 -12.27
CA LEU A 624 -9.17 14.02 -13.35
C LEU A 624 -9.91 14.07 -14.70
N PHE A 625 -11.05 14.76 -14.75
CA PHE A 625 -11.91 14.85 -15.91
C PHE A 625 -12.16 16.30 -16.32
N GLU A 626 -12.44 16.48 -17.60
CA GLU A 626 -13.02 17.69 -18.14
C GLU A 626 -14.54 17.65 -17.93
N LYS A 627 -15.17 18.83 -17.90
CA LYS A 627 -16.64 18.88 -17.86
C LYS A 627 -17.20 18.34 -19.17
N ALA A 628 -18.22 17.48 -19.10
CA ALA A 628 -18.93 17.03 -20.29
C ALA A 628 -19.55 18.23 -21.02
N GLU A 629 -19.46 18.23 -22.36
CA GLU A 629 -19.99 19.32 -23.21
C GLU A 629 -21.52 19.22 -23.34
N ASP A 630 -22.05 18.00 -23.45
CA ASP A 630 -23.48 17.73 -23.60
C ASP A 630 -24.06 16.87 -22.46
N GLU A 631 -25.36 17.03 -22.18
CA GLU A 631 -26.09 16.19 -21.23
C GLU A 631 -26.17 14.74 -21.74
N GLY A 632 -25.61 13.81 -20.96
CA GLY A 632 -25.65 12.36 -21.26
C GLY A 632 -24.33 11.77 -21.75
N GLU A 633 -23.36 12.59 -22.17
CA GLU A 633 -22.03 12.10 -22.53
C GLU A 633 -21.20 11.65 -21.32
N ALA A 634 -20.23 10.77 -21.57
CA ALA A 634 -19.23 10.43 -20.57
C ALA A 634 -18.22 11.58 -20.43
N PRO A 635 -17.91 12.04 -19.21
CA PRO A 635 -16.84 13.00 -19.01
C PRO A 635 -15.51 12.41 -19.49
N LYS A 636 -14.71 13.22 -20.17
CA LYS A 636 -13.42 12.80 -20.75
C LYS A 636 -12.30 13.04 -19.75
N LEU A 637 -11.30 12.15 -19.73
CA LEU A 637 -10.10 12.34 -18.91
C LEU A 637 -9.36 13.60 -19.37
N ASN A 638 -8.98 14.45 -18.42
CA ASN A 638 -8.03 15.52 -18.69
C ASN A 638 -6.60 14.95 -18.78
N GLU A 639 -5.61 15.82 -19.00
CA GLU A 639 -4.21 15.39 -19.13
C GLU A 639 -3.66 14.62 -17.94
N ASP A 640 -4.06 14.96 -16.71
CA ASP A 640 -3.66 14.20 -15.51
C ASP A 640 -4.35 12.83 -15.44
N GLY A 641 -5.62 12.77 -15.83
CA GLY A 641 -6.39 11.54 -15.92
C GLY A 641 -5.78 10.56 -16.94
N LYS A 642 -5.45 11.04 -18.13
CA LYS A 642 -4.77 10.25 -19.18
C LYS A 642 -3.40 9.77 -18.70
N ALA A 643 -2.62 10.66 -18.08
CA ALA A 643 -1.31 10.33 -17.54
C ALA A 643 -1.41 9.22 -16.47
N LEU A 644 -2.34 9.34 -15.52
CA LEU A 644 -2.56 8.33 -14.48
C LEU A 644 -2.91 6.96 -15.09
N VAL A 645 -3.78 6.92 -16.10
CA VAL A 645 -4.13 5.68 -16.80
C VAL A 645 -2.90 5.09 -17.50
N ALA A 646 -2.10 5.89 -18.19
CA ALA A 646 -0.86 5.43 -18.82
C ALA A 646 0.11 4.79 -17.81
N TYR A 647 0.32 5.42 -16.65
CA TYR A 647 1.14 4.84 -15.58
C TYR A 647 0.57 3.51 -15.07
N ILE A 648 -0.74 3.43 -14.84
CA ILE A 648 -1.39 2.20 -14.39
C ILE A 648 -1.28 1.09 -15.44
N GLN A 649 -1.41 1.42 -16.72
CA GLN A 649 -1.25 0.47 -17.83
C GLN A 649 0.18 -0.05 -17.97
N ARG A 650 1.17 0.75 -17.58
CA ARG A 650 2.59 0.35 -17.55
C ARG A 650 2.89 -0.72 -16.49
N LEU A 651 2.10 -0.82 -15.42
CA LEU A 651 2.37 -1.73 -14.31
C LEU A 651 2.23 -3.20 -14.71
N GLY A 652 3.35 -3.93 -14.63
CA GLY A 652 3.41 -5.37 -14.90
C GLY A 652 3.70 -5.74 -16.35
N THR A 653 3.92 -4.77 -17.25
CA THR A 653 4.31 -5.03 -18.65
C THR A 653 5.84 -5.13 -18.84
N ALA A 654 6.61 -4.87 -17.79
CA ALA A 654 8.08 -4.91 -17.82
C ALA A 654 8.69 -6.32 -17.87
N ILE A 655 7.91 -7.38 -17.65
CA ILE A 655 8.40 -8.77 -17.48
C ILE A 655 7.98 -9.70 -18.62
N GLY A 656 7.72 -9.13 -19.80
CA GLY A 656 7.15 -9.85 -20.94
C GLY A 656 5.63 -9.99 -20.87
N ASP A 657 5.06 -10.69 -21.84
CA ASP A 657 3.60 -10.81 -22.00
C ASP A 657 3.02 -11.99 -21.23
N TRP A 658 3.34 -12.06 -19.94
CA TRP A 658 2.96 -13.13 -19.02
C TRP A 658 1.45 -13.45 -18.97
N ARG A 659 0.60 -12.52 -19.42
CA ARG A 659 -0.86 -12.72 -19.51
C ARG A 659 -1.24 -13.84 -20.47
N GLU A 660 -0.44 -14.09 -21.50
CA GLU A 660 -0.68 -15.16 -22.48
C GLU A 660 -0.55 -16.56 -21.85
N ASN A 661 0.23 -16.69 -20.78
CA ASN A 661 0.50 -17.96 -20.09
C ASN A 661 -0.13 -18.08 -18.70
N PHE A 662 -0.92 -17.09 -18.26
CA PHE A 662 -1.43 -17.10 -16.90
C PHE A 662 -2.54 -18.14 -16.70
N VAL A 663 -2.26 -19.20 -15.94
CA VAL A 663 -3.07 -20.45 -15.80
C VAL A 663 -4.59 -20.25 -15.67
N SER A 664 -5.06 -19.17 -15.03
CA SER A 664 -6.50 -18.91 -14.91
C SER A 664 -7.20 -18.58 -16.23
N THR A 665 -6.42 -18.42 -17.31
CA THR A 665 -6.86 -18.19 -18.68
C THR A 665 -6.54 -19.35 -19.63
N ASN A 666 -6.17 -20.53 -19.12
CA ASN A 666 -5.93 -21.74 -19.92
C ASN A 666 -6.84 -22.90 -19.48
N LEU A 667 -8.11 -22.60 -19.18
CA LEU A 667 -9.07 -23.61 -18.72
C LEU A 667 -9.69 -24.38 -19.90
N SER A 668 -9.30 -25.65 -20.07
CA SER A 668 -10.13 -26.62 -20.75
C SER A 668 -11.30 -27.00 -19.84
N VAL A 669 -12.52 -26.70 -20.25
CA VAL A 669 -13.73 -27.22 -19.59
C VAL A 669 -13.66 -28.75 -19.69
N GLY A 670 -13.35 -29.42 -18.58
CA GLY A 670 -13.50 -30.87 -18.47
C GLY A 670 -14.98 -31.24 -18.56
N ALA A 671 -15.28 -32.53 -18.77
CA ALA A 671 -16.64 -33.08 -18.86
C ALA A 671 -17.56 -32.83 -17.64
N SER A 672 -17.12 -32.06 -16.64
CA SER A 672 -17.81 -31.73 -15.40
C SER A 672 -18.73 -30.50 -15.46
N VAL A 673 -18.65 -29.65 -16.50
CA VAL A 673 -19.70 -28.66 -16.78
C VAL A 673 -20.75 -29.37 -17.63
N ASN A 674 -21.79 -29.90 -16.98
CA ASN A 674 -22.88 -30.58 -17.67
C ASN A 674 -23.63 -29.55 -18.56
N PRO A 675 -23.50 -29.62 -19.89
CA PRO A 675 -24.00 -28.61 -20.82
C PRO A 675 -25.49 -28.83 -21.09
N GLY A 676 -26.32 -28.69 -20.08
CA GLY A 676 -27.76 -28.67 -20.29
C GLY A 676 -28.14 -27.47 -21.15
N SER A 677 -28.85 -27.68 -22.25
CA SER A 677 -29.44 -26.59 -23.05
C SER A 677 -30.46 -25.79 -22.24
N HIS A 678 -31.15 -26.45 -21.31
CA HIS A 678 -32.21 -25.86 -20.49
C HIS A 678 -31.68 -25.04 -19.30
N ILE A 679 -32.45 -23.99 -18.95
CA ILE A 679 -32.18 -23.14 -17.80
C ILE A 679 -32.42 -23.92 -16.49
N GLN A 680 -31.39 -23.99 -15.64
CA GLN A 680 -31.49 -24.60 -14.32
C GLN A 680 -32.08 -23.60 -13.32
N LYS A 681 -33.40 -23.69 -13.08
CA LYS A 681 -34.16 -22.73 -12.25
C LYS A 681 -33.62 -22.59 -10.82
N ASP A 682 -33.09 -23.66 -10.25
CA ASP A 682 -32.55 -23.68 -8.88
C ASP A 682 -31.32 -22.75 -8.71
N LEU A 683 -30.60 -22.47 -9.80
CA LEU A 683 -29.43 -21.60 -9.78
C LEU A 683 -29.76 -20.12 -10.00
N LEU A 684 -30.97 -19.78 -10.46
CA LEU A 684 -31.33 -18.41 -10.82
C LEU A 684 -31.22 -17.40 -9.66
N PRO A 685 -31.63 -17.73 -8.41
CA PRO A 685 -31.48 -16.78 -7.31
C PRO A 685 -30.01 -16.42 -7.03
N LEU A 686 -29.11 -17.41 -7.08
CA LEU A 686 -27.68 -17.19 -6.94
C LEU A 686 -27.12 -16.42 -8.16
N GLY A 687 -27.53 -16.80 -9.37
CA GLY A 687 -27.10 -16.17 -10.61
C GLY A 687 -27.45 -14.69 -10.67
N LYS A 688 -28.69 -14.34 -10.30
CA LYS A 688 -29.14 -12.95 -10.20
C LYS A 688 -28.30 -12.17 -9.19
N LYS A 689 -28.06 -12.73 -8.00
CA LYS A 689 -27.23 -12.07 -6.97
C LYS A 689 -25.83 -11.77 -7.49
N ILE A 690 -25.21 -12.70 -8.21
CA ILE A 690 -23.87 -12.51 -8.79
C ILE A 690 -23.91 -11.47 -9.92
N TYR A 691 -24.91 -11.54 -10.79
CA TYR A 691 -25.09 -10.60 -11.90
C TYR A 691 -25.26 -9.15 -11.41
N ASP A 692 -26.21 -8.91 -10.49
CA ASP A 692 -26.49 -7.61 -9.89
C ASP A 692 -25.25 -6.99 -9.22
N HIS A 693 -24.30 -7.84 -8.82
CA HIS A 693 -23.14 -7.44 -8.05
C HIS A 693 -21.85 -7.28 -8.87
N ARG A 694 -21.73 -8.03 -9.98
CA ARG A 694 -20.49 -8.13 -10.77
C ARG A 694 -20.64 -7.70 -12.23
N CYS A 695 -21.86 -7.78 -12.78
CA CYS A 695 -22.09 -7.66 -14.22
C CYS A 695 -22.94 -6.43 -14.57
N SER A 696 -23.97 -6.10 -13.78
CA SER A 696 -24.95 -5.06 -14.11
C SER A 696 -24.35 -3.64 -14.22
N GLY A 697 -23.26 -3.35 -13.50
CA GLY A 697 -22.56 -2.06 -13.60
C GLY A 697 -22.08 -1.71 -15.02
N CYS A 698 -21.80 -2.75 -15.83
CA CYS A 698 -21.47 -2.61 -17.25
C CYS A 698 -22.65 -3.02 -18.16
N HIS A 699 -23.30 -4.16 -17.89
CA HIS A 699 -24.31 -4.74 -18.77
C HIS A 699 -25.76 -4.25 -18.55
N GLY A 700 -26.02 -3.44 -17.52
CA GLY A 700 -27.36 -2.98 -17.16
C GLY A 700 -28.16 -4.03 -16.38
N ASP A 701 -29.17 -3.60 -15.64
CA ASP A 701 -30.06 -4.49 -14.89
C ASP A 701 -30.97 -5.32 -15.82
N GLU A 702 -31.24 -4.80 -17.02
CA GLU A 702 -32.04 -5.45 -18.07
C GLU A 702 -31.18 -6.32 -19.01
N GLY A 703 -29.85 -6.32 -18.83
CA GLY A 703 -28.93 -7.06 -19.70
C GLY A 703 -28.79 -6.49 -21.10
N ASP A 704 -29.20 -5.24 -21.33
CA ASP A 704 -29.23 -4.55 -22.62
C ASP A 704 -27.89 -3.90 -23.00
N GLY A 705 -26.86 -4.01 -22.15
CA GLY A 705 -25.55 -3.41 -22.38
C GLY A 705 -25.46 -1.93 -21.96
N ASN A 706 -26.52 -1.35 -21.39
CA ASN A 706 -26.59 0.07 -21.01
C ASN A 706 -26.38 0.31 -19.50
N GLY A 707 -25.41 -0.39 -18.90
CA GLY A 707 -25.05 -0.14 -17.50
C GLY A 707 -24.49 1.27 -17.27
N PRO A 708 -24.47 1.77 -16.03
CA PRO A 708 -24.02 3.13 -15.71
C PRO A 708 -22.58 3.42 -16.17
N SER A 709 -21.73 2.39 -16.26
CA SER A 709 -20.36 2.51 -16.73
C SER A 709 -20.24 2.43 -18.26
N ALA A 710 -21.24 1.92 -18.97
CA ALA A 710 -21.19 1.58 -20.40
C ALA A 710 -20.84 2.77 -21.30
N LYS A 711 -21.14 4.01 -20.87
CA LYS A 711 -20.80 5.23 -21.59
C LYS A 711 -19.30 5.48 -21.75
N PHE A 712 -18.46 4.91 -20.88
CA PHE A 712 -17.00 5.02 -20.94
C PHE A 712 -16.33 3.87 -21.70
N LEU A 713 -17.09 2.81 -22.04
CA LEU A 713 -16.50 1.54 -22.47
C LEU A 713 -16.53 1.42 -23.99
N ASP A 714 -15.36 1.08 -24.54
CA ASP A 714 -15.15 0.72 -25.93
C ASP A 714 -14.36 -0.60 -25.99
N PRO A 715 -14.86 -1.66 -26.65
CA PRO A 715 -16.20 -1.78 -27.23
C PRO A 715 -17.30 -1.75 -26.16
N LYS A 716 -18.52 -1.43 -26.60
CA LYS A 716 -19.71 -1.41 -25.73
C LYS A 716 -19.99 -2.79 -25.11
N PRO A 717 -20.50 -2.86 -23.88
CA PRO A 717 -20.94 -4.11 -23.27
C PRO A 717 -22.02 -4.81 -24.10
N ARG A 718 -22.04 -6.13 -24.03
CA ARG A 718 -22.98 -6.95 -24.79
C ARG A 718 -24.42 -6.75 -24.27
N ASP A 719 -25.32 -6.43 -25.20
CA ASP A 719 -26.77 -6.64 -25.11
C ASP A 719 -27.08 -8.15 -25.20
N PHE A 720 -27.45 -8.75 -24.08
CA PHE A 720 -27.82 -10.15 -23.94
C PHE A 720 -29.25 -10.44 -24.42
N THR A 721 -30.11 -9.42 -24.59
CA THR A 721 -31.52 -9.62 -24.97
C THR A 721 -31.67 -10.21 -26.38
N GLN A 722 -30.69 -9.95 -27.24
CA GLN A 722 -30.64 -10.48 -28.60
C GLN A 722 -30.08 -11.90 -28.70
N GLY A 723 -29.48 -12.42 -27.63
CA GLY A 723 -28.91 -13.77 -27.58
C GLY A 723 -27.78 -14.03 -28.58
N ILE A 724 -27.11 -13.00 -29.10
CA ILE A 724 -25.94 -13.13 -29.98
C ILE A 724 -24.67 -13.04 -29.14
N PHE A 725 -23.73 -13.97 -29.32
CA PHE A 725 -22.48 -14.03 -28.57
C PHE A 725 -21.29 -14.15 -29.52
N LYS A 726 -20.23 -13.37 -29.27
CA LYS A 726 -19.09 -13.26 -30.18
C LYS A 726 -18.31 -14.56 -30.37
N PHE A 727 -18.00 -15.24 -29.26
CA PHE A 727 -17.13 -16.41 -29.26
C PHE A 727 -17.86 -17.64 -28.74
N HIS A 728 -18.01 -18.64 -29.59
CA HIS A 728 -18.73 -19.87 -29.27
C HIS A 728 -18.18 -21.05 -30.09
N SER A 729 -18.48 -22.27 -29.63
CA SER A 729 -18.00 -23.49 -30.27
C SER A 729 -19.03 -24.13 -31.20
N THR A 730 -20.29 -23.69 -31.18
CA THR A 730 -21.39 -24.21 -31.98
C THR A 730 -21.33 -23.73 -33.44
N PRO A 731 -21.79 -24.52 -34.44
CA PRO A 731 -21.68 -24.16 -35.85
C PRO A 731 -22.68 -23.06 -36.28
N GLY A 732 -22.15 -22.04 -36.97
CA GLY A 732 -22.88 -20.90 -37.54
C GLY A 732 -22.62 -19.59 -36.77
N GLN A 733 -22.45 -18.48 -37.48
CA GLN A 733 -21.93 -17.22 -36.92
C GLN A 733 -22.69 -16.66 -35.72
N ASP A 734 -24.02 -16.63 -35.76
CA ASP A 734 -24.86 -16.12 -34.66
C ASP A 734 -25.54 -17.24 -33.85
N ALA A 735 -24.94 -18.44 -33.86
CA ALA A 735 -25.48 -19.59 -33.13
C ALA A 735 -25.38 -19.39 -31.61
N LEU A 736 -26.32 -19.97 -30.86
CA LEU A 736 -26.27 -19.94 -29.40
C LEU A 736 -25.02 -20.66 -28.88
N PRO A 737 -24.30 -20.10 -27.89
CA PRO A 737 -23.16 -20.75 -27.27
C PRO A 737 -23.57 -21.91 -26.38
N THR A 738 -22.64 -22.81 -26.09
CA THR A 738 -22.82 -23.77 -24.99
C THR A 738 -22.60 -23.09 -23.63
N ASP A 739 -23.14 -23.66 -22.56
CA ASP A 739 -22.81 -23.23 -21.18
C ASP A 739 -21.28 -23.27 -20.95
N GLY A 740 -20.57 -24.20 -21.59
CA GLY A 740 -19.11 -24.27 -21.55
C GLY A 740 -18.39 -23.11 -22.23
N ASP A 741 -18.97 -22.54 -23.29
CA ASP A 741 -18.43 -21.35 -23.98
C ASP A 741 -18.61 -20.09 -23.14
N LEU A 742 -19.80 -19.91 -22.55
CA LEU A 742 -20.07 -18.82 -21.61
C LEU A 742 -19.20 -18.94 -20.35
N PHE A 743 -19.01 -20.16 -19.84
CA PHE A 743 -18.14 -20.42 -18.70
C PHE A 743 -16.70 -20.01 -19.00
N LYS A 744 -16.16 -20.35 -20.17
CA LYS A 744 -14.83 -19.88 -20.59
C LYS A 744 -14.80 -18.36 -20.68
N THR A 745 -15.73 -17.75 -21.40
CA THR A 745 -15.76 -16.28 -21.57
C THR A 745 -15.79 -15.53 -20.24
N ILE A 746 -16.64 -15.94 -19.29
CA ILE A 746 -16.70 -15.31 -17.96
C ILE A 746 -15.41 -15.54 -17.17
N THR A 747 -14.83 -16.72 -17.28
CA THR A 747 -13.60 -17.07 -16.57
C THR A 747 -12.40 -16.26 -17.05
N HIS A 748 -12.26 -16.11 -18.37
CA HIS A 748 -11.13 -15.45 -19.03
C HIS A 748 -11.32 -13.93 -19.14
N GLY A 749 -12.56 -13.47 -19.13
CA GLY A 749 -12.91 -12.12 -19.58
C GLY A 749 -12.73 -11.98 -21.09
N LEU A 750 -12.73 -10.74 -21.57
CA LEU A 750 -12.38 -10.41 -22.95
C LEU A 750 -11.21 -9.42 -22.94
N TRP A 751 -10.05 -9.89 -23.37
CA TRP A 751 -8.80 -9.13 -23.36
C TRP A 751 -8.85 -7.92 -24.28
N GLY A 752 -8.20 -6.83 -23.88
CA GLY A 752 -8.24 -5.56 -24.62
C GLY A 752 -9.66 -4.98 -24.67
N THR A 753 -10.50 -5.27 -23.67
CA THR A 753 -11.83 -4.68 -23.45
C THR A 753 -12.02 -4.40 -21.95
N SER A 754 -13.16 -3.83 -21.61
CA SER A 754 -13.56 -3.56 -20.22
C SER A 754 -14.06 -4.79 -19.44
N MET A 755 -14.15 -5.98 -20.05
CA MET A 755 -14.65 -7.19 -19.41
C MET A 755 -13.52 -7.98 -18.72
N PRO A 756 -13.40 -7.93 -17.38
CA PRO A 756 -12.33 -8.63 -16.68
C PRO A 756 -12.55 -10.15 -16.56
N PRO A 757 -11.50 -10.90 -16.21
CA PRO A 757 -11.63 -12.30 -15.84
C PRO A 757 -12.31 -12.49 -14.48
N TRP A 758 -13.18 -13.50 -14.38
CA TRP A 758 -13.90 -13.91 -13.16
C TRP A 758 -13.55 -15.33 -12.68
N HIS A 759 -12.33 -15.80 -12.94
CA HIS A 759 -11.83 -17.10 -12.45
C HIS A 759 -11.82 -17.25 -10.92
N ASN A 760 -11.93 -16.12 -10.22
CA ASN A 760 -11.94 -15.99 -8.77
C ASN A 760 -13.33 -16.27 -8.16
N LEU A 761 -14.39 -16.31 -8.99
CA LEU A 761 -15.68 -16.88 -8.61
C LEU A 761 -15.60 -18.41 -8.62
N THR A 762 -16.32 -19.05 -7.71
CA THR A 762 -16.44 -20.51 -7.67
C THR A 762 -17.09 -21.04 -8.97
N GLN A 763 -16.89 -22.32 -9.25
CA GLN A 763 -17.52 -22.95 -10.42
C GLN A 763 -19.05 -22.83 -10.37
N ASN A 764 -19.66 -23.04 -9.20
CA ASN A 764 -21.11 -22.93 -9.02
C ASN A 764 -21.63 -21.50 -9.23
N GLU A 765 -20.90 -20.47 -8.75
CA GLU A 765 -21.29 -19.08 -8.98
C GLU A 765 -21.22 -18.70 -10.46
N ARG A 766 -20.17 -19.13 -11.17
CA ARG A 766 -20.04 -18.93 -12.61
C ARG A 766 -21.15 -19.63 -13.39
N LEU A 767 -21.49 -20.87 -13.03
CA LEU A 767 -22.61 -21.58 -13.64
C LEU A 767 -23.95 -20.89 -13.36
N ALA A 768 -24.16 -20.42 -12.13
CA ALA A 768 -25.39 -19.75 -11.76
C ALA A 768 -25.60 -18.45 -12.54
N VAL A 769 -24.57 -17.60 -12.68
CA VAL A 769 -24.70 -16.36 -13.46
C VAL A 769 -24.96 -16.65 -14.94
N ILE A 770 -24.41 -17.73 -15.49
CA ILE A 770 -24.71 -18.18 -16.86
C ILE A 770 -26.20 -18.49 -17.01
N GLN A 771 -26.78 -19.27 -16.07
CA GLN A 771 -28.21 -19.58 -16.12
C GLN A 771 -29.07 -18.32 -16.07
N TYR A 772 -28.65 -17.31 -15.31
CA TYR A 772 -29.36 -16.03 -15.23
C TYR A 772 -29.21 -15.22 -16.52
N ILE A 773 -28.03 -15.15 -17.13
CA ILE A 773 -27.80 -14.46 -18.42
C ILE A 773 -28.71 -15.05 -19.51
N LYS A 774 -28.94 -16.36 -19.51
CA LYS A 774 -29.84 -17.04 -20.47
C LYS A 774 -31.29 -16.55 -20.38
N THR A 775 -31.71 -15.98 -19.25
CA THR A 775 -33.09 -15.49 -19.08
C THR A 775 -33.39 -14.18 -19.82
N PHE A 776 -32.36 -13.45 -20.29
CA PHE A 776 -32.56 -12.18 -21.00
C PHE A 776 -33.07 -12.36 -22.45
N SER A 777 -32.93 -13.55 -23.03
CA SER A 777 -33.34 -13.82 -24.42
C SER A 777 -34.21 -15.07 -24.52
N ASP A 778 -35.31 -14.97 -25.25
CA ASP A 778 -36.22 -16.08 -25.52
C ASP A 778 -35.65 -17.11 -26.51
N ARG A 779 -34.54 -16.79 -27.20
CA ARG A 779 -33.82 -17.70 -28.09
C ARG A 779 -33.43 -19.00 -27.39
N TRP A 780 -33.07 -18.95 -26.11
CA TRP A 780 -32.72 -20.14 -25.32
C TRP A 780 -33.88 -21.11 -25.09
N GLU A 781 -35.12 -20.68 -25.29
CA GLU A 781 -36.31 -21.53 -25.26
C GLU A 781 -36.74 -22.00 -26.66
N LYS A 782 -36.43 -21.20 -27.69
CA LYS A 782 -36.91 -21.39 -29.07
C LYS A 782 -35.94 -22.14 -29.98
N GLU A 783 -34.64 -22.03 -29.72
CA GLU A 783 -33.57 -22.58 -30.55
C GLU A 783 -32.84 -23.72 -29.83
N GLU A 784 -32.41 -24.71 -30.62
CA GLU A 784 -31.57 -25.79 -30.12
C GLU A 784 -30.09 -25.39 -30.11
N VAL A 785 -29.42 -25.58 -28.97
CA VAL A 785 -27.96 -25.41 -28.87
C VAL A 785 -27.29 -26.61 -29.53
N LYS A 786 -26.73 -26.39 -30.72
CA LYS A 786 -26.05 -27.43 -31.51
C LYS A 786 -24.77 -27.93 -30.83
N ASP A 787 -24.34 -29.13 -31.21
CA ASP A 787 -23.07 -29.68 -30.76
C ASP A 787 -21.87 -28.81 -31.20
N PRO A 788 -20.83 -28.67 -30.35
CA PRO A 788 -19.59 -27.98 -30.70
C PRO A 788 -18.92 -28.55 -31.96
N ILE A 789 -18.33 -27.68 -32.78
CA ILE A 789 -17.51 -28.12 -33.91
C ILE A 789 -16.31 -28.95 -33.43
N ALA A 790 -16.03 -30.03 -34.15
CA ALA A 790 -14.84 -30.83 -33.90
C ALA A 790 -13.59 -30.04 -34.25
N VAL A 791 -12.71 -29.81 -33.27
CA VAL A 791 -11.38 -29.24 -33.50
C VAL A 791 -10.40 -30.40 -33.63
N PRO A 792 -9.93 -30.74 -34.85
CA PRO A 792 -8.99 -31.83 -35.05
C PRO A 792 -7.66 -31.52 -34.37
N ARG A 793 -6.79 -32.52 -34.27
CA ARG A 793 -5.44 -32.32 -33.73
C ARG A 793 -4.69 -31.31 -34.61
N GLU A 794 -4.10 -30.30 -33.98
CA GLU A 794 -3.24 -29.30 -34.64
C GLU A 794 -2.09 -29.99 -35.39
N THR A 795 -1.83 -29.59 -36.62
CA THR A 795 -0.72 -30.11 -37.45
C THR A 795 0.64 -29.66 -36.90
N PRO A 796 1.75 -30.33 -37.22
CA PRO A 796 3.08 -29.82 -36.85
C PRO A 796 3.32 -28.42 -37.41
N VAL A 797 3.97 -27.55 -36.64
CA VAL A 797 4.36 -26.20 -37.07
C VAL A 797 5.60 -26.34 -37.95
N THR A 798 5.46 -26.02 -39.23
CA THR A 798 6.50 -26.13 -40.26
C THR A 798 6.56 -24.85 -41.09
N LEU A 799 7.69 -24.57 -41.76
CA LEU A 799 7.79 -23.44 -42.69
C LEU A 799 6.71 -23.52 -43.77
N ALA A 800 6.52 -24.70 -44.35
CA ALA A 800 5.48 -24.93 -45.35
C ALA A 800 4.07 -24.63 -44.82
N SER A 801 3.76 -24.93 -43.55
CA SER A 801 2.44 -24.57 -43.00
C SER A 801 2.27 -23.06 -42.80
N ILE A 802 3.34 -22.36 -42.42
CA ILE A 802 3.33 -20.90 -42.28
C ILE A 802 3.17 -20.23 -43.65
N ASP A 803 3.92 -20.67 -44.66
CA ASP A 803 3.87 -20.12 -46.03
C ASP A 803 2.50 -20.35 -46.69
N ASN A 804 1.98 -21.58 -46.61
CA ASN A 804 0.64 -21.91 -47.12
C ASN A 804 -0.43 -21.09 -46.37
N GLY A 805 -0.26 -20.93 -45.06
CA GLY A 805 -1.12 -20.10 -44.22
C GLY A 805 -1.16 -18.65 -44.66
N GLY A 806 0.00 -18.06 -44.95
CA GLY A 806 0.13 -16.69 -45.44
C GLY A 806 -0.59 -16.46 -46.77
N GLN A 807 -0.44 -17.38 -47.73
CA GLN A 807 -1.16 -17.29 -49.01
C GLN A 807 -2.68 -17.37 -48.83
N LEU A 808 -3.15 -18.28 -47.98
CA LEU A 808 -4.57 -18.41 -47.64
C LEU A 808 -5.08 -17.18 -46.90
N TYR A 809 -4.28 -16.61 -46.01
CA TYR A 809 -4.60 -15.41 -45.25
C TYR A 809 -4.74 -14.19 -46.16
N VAL A 810 -3.79 -13.95 -47.07
CA VAL A 810 -3.86 -12.86 -48.05
C VAL A 810 -5.13 -12.95 -48.88
N LYS A 811 -5.51 -14.17 -49.30
CA LYS A 811 -6.70 -14.40 -50.11
C LYS A 811 -8.02 -14.16 -49.36
N ASN A 812 -8.09 -14.50 -48.07
CA ASN A 812 -9.36 -14.59 -47.35
C ASN A 812 -9.53 -13.54 -46.22
N CYS A 813 -8.44 -12.99 -45.69
CA CYS A 813 -8.45 -12.23 -44.43
C CYS A 813 -7.91 -10.80 -44.58
N GLN A 814 -7.06 -10.51 -45.58
CA GLN A 814 -6.34 -9.22 -45.65
C GLN A 814 -7.28 -8.01 -45.83
N SER A 815 -8.45 -8.19 -46.44
CA SER A 815 -9.38 -7.08 -46.71
C SER A 815 -9.82 -6.38 -45.42
N CYS A 816 -9.89 -7.12 -44.32
CA CYS A 816 -10.20 -6.61 -42.99
C CYS A 816 -8.93 -6.43 -42.14
N HIS A 817 -8.06 -7.44 -42.08
CA HIS A 817 -6.94 -7.44 -41.13
C HIS A 817 -5.64 -6.83 -41.66
N GLY A 818 -5.56 -6.49 -42.95
CA GLY A 818 -4.31 -6.08 -43.61
C GLY A 818 -3.38 -7.25 -43.90
N ALA A 819 -2.42 -7.09 -44.82
CA ALA A 819 -1.49 -8.19 -45.18
C ALA A 819 -0.52 -8.55 -44.04
N GLU A 820 -0.16 -7.57 -43.21
CA GLU A 820 0.72 -7.72 -42.04
C GLU A 820 -0.05 -8.10 -40.77
N GLY A 821 -1.38 -8.27 -40.85
CA GLY A 821 -2.22 -8.62 -39.71
C GLY A 821 -2.38 -7.53 -38.64
N LEU A 822 -2.23 -6.26 -39.02
CA LEU A 822 -2.31 -5.11 -38.12
C LEU A 822 -3.74 -4.63 -37.85
N GLY A 823 -4.76 -5.28 -38.41
CA GLY A 823 -6.15 -4.86 -38.27
C GLY A 823 -6.52 -3.65 -39.13
N ASN A 824 -5.68 -3.27 -40.09
CA ASN A 824 -5.77 -2.04 -40.87
C ASN A 824 -6.11 -2.27 -42.35
N GLY A 825 -6.85 -3.34 -42.65
CA GLY A 825 -7.26 -3.65 -44.02
C GLY A 825 -8.17 -2.55 -44.61
N PRO A 826 -8.34 -2.49 -45.94
CA PRO A 826 -9.16 -1.46 -46.60
C PRO A 826 -10.59 -1.34 -46.06
N LEU A 827 -11.15 -2.40 -45.47
CA LEU A 827 -12.48 -2.39 -44.89
C LEU A 827 -12.51 -1.99 -43.40
N ALA A 828 -11.37 -1.99 -42.69
CA ALA A 828 -11.33 -1.83 -41.23
C ALA A 828 -12.03 -0.56 -40.71
N GLY A 829 -11.92 0.55 -41.44
CA GLY A 829 -12.53 1.83 -41.04
C GLY A 829 -14.04 1.94 -41.24
N VAL A 830 -14.69 0.96 -41.87
CA VAL A 830 -16.14 1.00 -42.22
C VAL A 830 -16.94 -0.18 -41.65
N LEU A 831 -16.31 -1.04 -40.84
CA LEU A 831 -16.98 -2.17 -40.21
C LEU A 831 -17.79 -1.73 -39.00
N ASN A 832 -19.03 -2.23 -38.92
CA ASN A 832 -19.89 -2.08 -37.75
C ASN A 832 -20.36 -3.46 -37.29
N ASP A 833 -20.58 -3.61 -35.99
CA ASP A 833 -21.24 -4.77 -35.43
C ASP A 833 -22.77 -4.74 -35.71
N ALA A 834 -23.47 -5.82 -35.35
CA ALA A 834 -24.91 -5.98 -35.52
C ALA A 834 -25.73 -4.95 -34.73
N TRP A 835 -25.10 -4.22 -33.81
CA TRP A 835 -25.69 -3.18 -32.99
C TRP A 835 -25.41 -1.78 -33.53
N GLY A 836 -24.71 -1.67 -34.66
CA GLY A 836 -24.40 -0.41 -35.32
C GLY A 836 -23.20 0.33 -34.72
N PHE A 837 -22.42 -0.31 -33.86
CA PHE A 837 -21.20 0.29 -33.31
C PHE A 837 -19.99 -0.04 -34.20
N PRO A 838 -19.08 0.93 -34.41
CA PRO A 838 -17.83 0.68 -35.13
C PRO A 838 -17.03 -0.43 -34.48
N ILE A 839 -16.41 -1.29 -35.30
CA ILE A 839 -15.56 -2.36 -34.80
C ILE A 839 -14.25 -2.45 -35.57
N GLN A 840 -13.16 -2.62 -34.83
CA GLN A 840 -11.83 -2.79 -35.40
C GLN A 840 -11.47 -4.28 -35.50
N PRO A 841 -11.01 -4.76 -36.68
CA PRO A 841 -10.40 -6.08 -36.80
C PRO A 841 -9.21 -6.23 -35.85
N ALA A 842 -9.01 -7.44 -35.33
CA ALA A 842 -7.92 -7.70 -34.40
C ALA A 842 -6.55 -7.49 -35.08
N ASN A 843 -5.65 -6.82 -34.36
CA ASN A 843 -4.23 -6.77 -34.65
C ASN A 843 -3.55 -8.00 -34.01
N PHE A 844 -3.00 -8.88 -34.84
CA PHE A 844 -2.39 -10.13 -34.41
C PHE A 844 -0.98 -9.97 -33.82
N THR A 845 -0.33 -8.84 -34.03
CA THR A 845 1.03 -8.57 -33.52
C THR A 845 1.03 -8.07 -32.08
N LEU A 846 -0.13 -7.63 -31.58
CA LEU A 846 -0.28 -7.10 -30.22
C LEU A 846 -0.36 -8.22 -29.17
N PRO A 847 0.17 -7.98 -27.96
CA PRO A 847 0.10 -8.94 -26.87
C PRO A 847 -1.30 -9.02 -26.25
N ALA A 848 -1.55 -10.11 -25.52
CA ALA A 848 -2.79 -10.28 -24.77
C ALA A 848 -3.11 -9.10 -23.83
N GLY A 849 -4.35 -8.62 -23.94
CA GLY A 849 -4.88 -7.56 -23.09
C GLY A 849 -4.67 -6.15 -23.65
N GLU A 850 -3.85 -6.00 -24.69
CA GLU A 850 -3.66 -4.73 -25.38
C GLU A 850 -4.90 -4.40 -26.23
N GLU A 851 -5.25 -3.11 -26.27
CA GLU A 851 -6.40 -2.62 -27.03
C GLU A 851 -6.22 -2.90 -28.53
N GLY A 852 -7.29 -3.27 -29.22
CA GLY A 852 -7.21 -3.72 -30.62
C GLY A 852 -6.62 -5.12 -30.84
N GLY A 853 -6.06 -5.77 -29.82
CA GLY A 853 -5.53 -7.13 -29.90
C GLY A 853 -6.60 -8.24 -29.90
N VAL A 854 -6.14 -9.49 -29.94
CA VAL A 854 -7.00 -10.69 -29.91
C VAL A 854 -7.68 -10.86 -28.55
N LYS A 855 -9.01 -11.03 -28.54
CA LYS A 855 -9.84 -10.94 -27.32
C LYS A 855 -9.80 -12.16 -26.39
N LEU A 856 -9.50 -13.36 -26.90
CA LEU A 856 -9.33 -14.58 -26.09
C LEU A 856 -7.92 -15.17 -26.23
N GLY A 857 -6.98 -14.37 -26.70
CA GLY A 857 -5.58 -14.76 -26.86
C GLY A 857 -5.25 -15.50 -28.13
N HIS A 858 -3.98 -15.82 -28.28
CA HIS A 858 -3.41 -16.43 -29.47
C HIS A 858 -3.36 -17.97 -29.39
N ASP A 859 -4.17 -18.58 -28.51
CA ASP A 859 -4.31 -20.03 -28.41
C ASP A 859 -4.79 -20.62 -29.74
N SER A 860 -4.12 -21.70 -30.14
CA SER A 860 -4.31 -22.34 -31.45
C SER A 860 -5.74 -22.87 -31.62
N ARG A 861 -6.37 -23.45 -30.58
CA ARG A 861 -7.75 -23.96 -30.68
C ARG A 861 -8.78 -22.84 -30.70
N HIS A 862 -8.54 -21.74 -29.99
CA HIS A 862 -9.38 -20.56 -30.06
C HIS A 862 -9.36 -19.96 -31.47
N LEU A 863 -8.18 -19.65 -32.01
CA LEU A 863 -8.03 -19.09 -33.36
C LEU A 863 -8.69 -19.99 -34.41
N PHE A 864 -8.48 -21.30 -34.32
CA PHE A 864 -9.14 -22.27 -35.21
C PHE A 864 -10.66 -22.17 -35.17
N ARG A 865 -11.26 -22.13 -33.97
CA ARG A 865 -12.72 -22.03 -33.81
C ARG A 865 -13.25 -20.71 -34.34
N THR A 866 -12.56 -19.60 -34.06
CA THR A 866 -12.97 -18.27 -34.52
C THR A 866 -12.95 -18.17 -36.04
N ILE A 867 -11.95 -18.76 -36.72
CA ILE A 867 -11.94 -18.82 -38.19
C ILE A 867 -13.09 -19.68 -38.73
N MET A 868 -13.34 -20.84 -38.12
CA MET A 868 -14.38 -21.76 -38.58
C MET A 868 -15.79 -21.21 -38.40
N ASN A 869 -16.09 -20.64 -37.23
CA ASN A 869 -17.42 -20.18 -36.86
C ASN A 869 -17.68 -18.70 -37.19
N GLY A 870 -16.63 -17.90 -37.43
CA GLY A 870 -16.73 -16.44 -37.49
C GLY A 870 -16.84 -15.83 -36.09
N VAL A 871 -17.20 -14.55 -36.03
CA VAL A 871 -17.49 -13.84 -34.78
C VAL A 871 -18.93 -13.35 -34.79
N GLY A 872 -19.72 -13.83 -33.82
CA GLY A 872 -21.15 -13.52 -33.75
C GLY A 872 -21.42 -12.03 -33.59
N GLY A 873 -22.34 -11.51 -34.40
CA GLY A 873 -22.68 -10.09 -34.46
C GLY A 873 -21.59 -9.19 -35.06
N ASP A 874 -20.44 -9.70 -35.49
CA ASP A 874 -19.38 -8.91 -36.12
C ASP A 874 -19.29 -9.23 -37.63
N PRO A 875 -18.70 -8.37 -38.47
CA PRO A 875 -18.54 -8.66 -39.90
C PRO A 875 -17.58 -9.81 -40.26
N MET A 876 -17.02 -10.54 -39.29
CA MET A 876 -16.12 -11.67 -39.51
C MET A 876 -16.91 -12.95 -39.85
N PRO A 877 -16.91 -13.41 -41.10
CA PRO A 877 -17.75 -14.52 -41.53
C PRO A 877 -17.21 -15.87 -41.05
N ALA A 878 -18.09 -16.86 -41.03
CA ALA A 878 -17.72 -18.26 -40.84
C ALA A 878 -17.04 -18.83 -42.11
N PHE A 879 -15.87 -19.47 -41.96
CA PHE A 879 -15.19 -20.16 -43.06
C PHE A 879 -15.50 -21.66 -43.13
N GLN A 880 -16.42 -22.15 -42.30
CA GLN A 880 -16.90 -23.53 -42.37
C GLN A 880 -17.43 -23.84 -43.77
N GLY A 881 -16.87 -24.88 -44.40
CA GLY A 881 -17.22 -25.30 -45.77
C GLY A 881 -16.43 -24.58 -46.88
N ALA A 882 -15.85 -23.41 -46.60
CA ALA A 882 -14.95 -22.71 -47.53
C ALA A 882 -13.48 -23.14 -47.38
N LEU A 883 -13.06 -23.46 -46.14
CA LEU A 883 -11.73 -23.95 -45.82
C LEU A 883 -11.82 -25.32 -45.13
N ASN A 884 -10.86 -26.20 -45.43
CA ASN A 884 -10.70 -27.47 -44.71
C ASN A 884 -9.83 -27.28 -43.45
N ALA A 885 -9.86 -28.26 -42.55
CA ALA A 885 -9.17 -28.16 -41.27
C ALA A 885 -7.65 -27.94 -41.39
N LYS A 886 -6.98 -28.55 -42.38
CA LYS A 886 -5.54 -28.34 -42.58
C LYS A 886 -5.27 -26.88 -43.00
N GLN A 887 -6.06 -26.34 -43.91
CA GLN A 887 -5.95 -24.96 -44.36
C GLN A 887 -6.14 -23.96 -43.22
N VAL A 888 -7.09 -24.22 -42.31
CA VAL A 888 -7.28 -23.37 -41.13
C VAL A 888 -6.10 -23.47 -40.18
N TRP A 889 -5.53 -24.67 -39.95
CA TRP A 889 -4.30 -24.79 -39.16
C TRP A 889 -3.11 -24.06 -39.77
N ASP A 890 -2.95 -24.14 -41.10
CA ASP A 890 -1.91 -23.39 -41.80
C ASP A 890 -2.10 -21.86 -41.57
N ILE A 891 -3.33 -21.32 -41.67
CA ILE A 891 -3.62 -19.91 -41.34
C ILE A 891 -3.31 -19.59 -39.88
N VAL A 892 -3.67 -20.46 -38.93
CA VAL A 892 -3.38 -20.26 -37.49
C VAL A 892 -1.87 -20.17 -37.26
N HIS A 893 -1.06 -21.04 -37.88
CA HIS A 893 0.40 -20.98 -37.77
C HIS A 893 0.95 -19.66 -38.33
N PHE A 894 0.42 -19.15 -39.46
CA PHE A 894 0.81 -17.84 -40.00
C PHE A 894 0.45 -16.68 -39.06
N VAL A 895 -0.78 -16.66 -38.51
CA VAL A 895 -1.19 -15.63 -37.55
C VAL A 895 -0.31 -15.64 -36.30
N GLN A 896 0.04 -16.82 -35.79
CA GLN A 896 0.95 -16.97 -34.66
C GLN A 896 2.38 -16.55 -35.00
N SER A 897 2.87 -16.78 -36.22
CA SER A 897 4.20 -16.33 -36.62
C SER A 897 4.32 -14.80 -36.63
N LEU A 898 3.26 -14.06 -36.97
CA LEU A 898 3.23 -12.59 -36.85
C LEU A 898 3.43 -12.13 -35.40
N ARG A 899 2.83 -12.85 -34.44
CA ARG A 899 2.97 -12.58 -33.01
C ARG A 899 4.37 -12.91 -32.49
N VAL A 900 4.94 -14.04 -32.94
CA VAL A 900 6.32 -14.45 -32.61
C VAL A 900 7.31 -13.40 -33.11
N GLN A 901 7.20 -12.99 -34.38
CA GLN A 901 8.07 -11.97 -34.97
C GLN A 901 8.00 -10.65 -34.19
N SER A 902 6.79 -10.15 -33.91
CA SER A 902 6.58 -8.94 -33.10
C SER A 902 7.17 -9.06 -31.68
N TYR A 903 7.16 -10.26 -31.10
CA TYR A 903 7.81 -10.50 -29.81
C TYR A 903 9.33 -10.38 -29.94
N GLU A 904 9.93 -11.05 -30.91
CA GLU A 904 11.38 -11.02 -31.16
C GLU A 904 11.88 -9.60 -31.44
N ASP A 905 11.17 -8.84 -32.28
CA ASP A 905 11.50 -7.45 -32.57
C ASP A 905 11.54 -6.60 -31.29
N ARG A 906 10.62 -6.86 -30.34
CA ARG A 906 10.64 -6.19 -29.03
C ARG A 906 11.78 -6.66 -28.14
N LEU A 907 12.14 -7.96 -28.15
CA LEU A 907 13.29 -8.48 -27.41
C LEU A 907 14.60 -7.85 -27.91
N LEU A 908 14.77 -7.75 -29.24
CA LEU A 908 15.89 -7.06 -29.87
C LEU A 908 15.91 -5.58 -29.48
N ALA A 909 14.76 -4.90 -29.50
CA ALA A 909 14.66 -3.49 -29.12
C ALA A 909 15.06 -3.22 -27.66
N VAL A 910 14.92 -4.19 -26.75
CA VAL A 910 15.36 -4.08 -25.34
C VAL A 910 16.77 -4.65 -25.09
N GLY A 911 17.49 -5.00 -26.17
CA GLY A 911 18.91 -5.36 -26.15
C GLY A 911 19.19 -6.83 -25.87
N VAL A 912 18.25 -7.75 -26.16
CA VAL A 912 18.54 -9.19 -26.18
C VAL A 912 19.45 -9.49 -27.38
N ASP A 913 20.48 -10.31 -27.14
CA ASP A 913 21.40 -10.75 -28.20
C ASP A 913 20.64 -11.62 -29.23
N PRO A 914 20.77 -11.35 -30.54
CA PRO A 914 20.25 -12.23 -31.58
C PRO A 914 20.57 -13.72 -31.37
N GLU A 915 21.76 -14.05 -30.84
CA GLU A 915 22.14 -15.45 -30.56
C GLU A 915 21.29 -16.09 -29.45
N ALA A 916 20.70 -15.29 -28.57
CA ALA A 916 19.81 -15.74 -27.49
C ALA A 916 18.34 -15.85 -27.92
N LEU A 917 17.99 -15.49 -29.17
CA LEU A 917 16.60 -15.51 -29.63
C LEU A 917 16.09 -16.91 -29.98
N GLU A 918 16.96 -17.88 -30.25
CA GLU A 918 16.55 -19.23 -30.65
C GLU A 918 15.68 -19.90 -29.57
N ASP A 919 16.19 -19.90 -28.32
CA ASP A 919 15.46 -20.45 -27.17
C ASP A 919 14.20 -19.62 -26.85
N ALA A 920 14.29 -18.30 -26.95
CA ALA A 920 13.15 -17.40 -26.75
C ALA A 920 12.02 -17.72 -27.76
N ARG A 921 12.35 -17.86 -29.04
CA ARG A 921 11.43 -18.22 -30.12
C ARG A 921 10.77 -19.57 -29.86
N ARG A 922 11.54 -20.57 -29.44
CA ARG A 922 11.01 -21.89 -29.08
C ARG A 922 9.99 -21.79 -27.95
N ASN A 923 10.30 -21.01 -26.91
CA ASN A 923 9.42 -20.80 -25.76
C ASN A 923 8.13 -20.04 -26.14
N ILE A 924 8.23 -19.01 -26.98
CA ILE A 924 7.06 -18.25 -27.46
C ILE A 924 6.17 -19.16 -28.34
N TRP A 925 6.75 -19.95 -29.24
CA TRP A 925 5.97 -20.92 -30.02
C TRP A 925 5.28 -21.96 -29.13
N ALA A 926 5.98 -22.50 -28.13
CA ALA A 926 5.41 -23.45 -27.19
C ALA A 926 4.25 -22.85 -26.37
N MET A 927 4.28 -21.55 -26.09
CA MET A 927 3.15 -20.83 -25.48
C MET A 927 1.94 -20.75 -26.42
N LEU A 928 2.15 -20.41 -27.70
CA LEU A 928 1.07 -20.12 -28.65
C LEU A 928 0.47 -21.39 -29.28
N SER A 929 1.30 -22.35 -29.65
CA SER A 929 0.92 -23.55 -30.40
C SER A 929 0.95 -24.79 -29.50
N ASN A 930 -0.19 -25.50 -29.42
CA ASN A 930 -0.25 -26.78 -28.70
C ASN A 930 0.61 -27.85 -29.41
N ALA A 931 0.72 -27.79 -30.73
CA ALA A 931 1.67 -28.61 -31.49
C ALA A 931 3.12 -28.33 -31.08
N ALA A 932 3.53 -27.06 -31.03
CA ALA A 932 4.87 -26.69 -30.59
C ALA A 932 5.14 -27.09 -29.13
N ASN A 933 4.19 -26.87 -28.23
CA ASN A 933 4.29 -27.28 -26.81
C ASN A 933 4.48 -28.80 -26.65
N GLN A 934 3.90 -29.59 -27.56
CA GLN A 934 4.07 -31.05 -27.60
C GLN A 934 5.35 -31.50 -28.34
N GLY A 935 6.28 -30.60 -28.62
CA GLY A 935 7.53 -30.88 -29.33
C GLY A 935 7.35 -31.10 -30.84
N ARG A 936 6.27 -30.60 -31.44
CA ARG A 936 5.99 -30.72 -32.89
C ARG A 936 6.20 -29.39 -33.62
N LEU A 937 7.29 -28.72 -33.29
CA LEU A 937 7.83 -27.54 -33.97
C LEU A 937 9.03 -27.97 -34.82
N GLN A 938 9.05 -27.61 -36.10
CA GLN A 938 10.18 -27.90 -36.97
C GLN A 938 11.37 -27.00 -36.63
N GLU A 939 12.56 -27.58 -36.49
CA GLU A 939 13.77 -26.86 -36.09
C GLU A 939 14.09 -25.66 -36.99
N LYS A 940 13.87 -25.79 -38.31
CA LYS A 940 14.05 -24.67 -39.25
C LYS A 940 13.16 -23.45 -38.99
N VAL A 941 12.03 -23.62 -38.31
CA VAL A 941 11.19 -22.48 -37.86
C VAL A 941 11.89 -21.73 -36.73
N VAL A 942 12.72 -22.43 -35.96
CA VAL A 942 13.49 -21.88 -34.83
C VAL A 942 14.86 -21.35 -35.27
N GLU A 943 15.50 -21.90 -36.30
CA GLU A 943 16.85 -21.51 -36.77
C GLU A 943 16.90 -20.22 -37.62
N LEU A 944 15.76 -19.65 -38.01
CA LEU A 944 15.72 -18.46 -38.87
C LEU A 944 16.43 -17.26 -38.22
N THR A 945 17.63 -16.96 -38.71
CA THR A 945 18.55 -15.94 -38.22
C THR A 945 18.92 -15.01 -39.37
N ASP A 946 17.97 -14.23 -39.92
CA ASP A 946 18.27 -12.88 -40.39
C ASP A 946 17.05 -12.10 -40.91
N THR A 947 16.94 -10.91 -40.37
CA THR A 947 16.29 -9.73 -40.91
C THR A 947 16.95 -9.33 -42.24
N ASN A 948 16.42 -9.76 -43.40
CA ASN A 948 16.40 -8.98 -44.67
C ASN A 948 15.91 -9.74 -45.91
N ASP A 949 15.73 -11.07 -45.88
CA ASP A 949 15.40 -11.82 -47.12
C ASP A 949 13.92 -12.16 -47.32
N THR A 950 13.04 -11.64 -46.47
CA THR A 950 11.58 -11.75 -46.64
C THR A 950 10.90 -10.40 -46.47
N LYS A 951 11.28 -9.42 -47.28
CA LYS A 951 10.20 -8.69 -47.96
C LYS A 951 9.40 -9.76 -48.67
N LEU A 952 8.16 -9.97 -48.23
CA LEU A 952 7.12 -10.74 -48.91
C LEU A 952 7.18 -10.43 -50.41
N GLY A 953 7.94 -11.25 -51.13
CA GLY A 953 8.13 -11.18 -52.56
C GLY A 953 7.35 -12.32 -53.17
N GLY A 954 6.16 -12.01 -53.65
CA GLY A 954 5.22 -12.93 -54.28
C GLY A 954 3.79 -12.44 -54.17
#